data_AF-A0A3N2KJN0-F1
#
_entry.id   AF-A0A3N2KJN0-F1
#
_cell.length_a   1.000
_cell.length_b   1.000
_cell.length_c   1.000
_cell.angle_alpha   90.00
_cell.angle_beta   90.00
_cell.angle_gamma   90.00
#
_symmetry.space_group_name_H-M   'P 1'
#
loop_
_entity.id
_entity.type
_entity.pdbx_description
1 polymer ?
#
loop_
_entity_poly.entity_id
_entity_poly.type
_entity_poly.pdbx_seq_one_letter_code
_entity_poly.pdbx_strand_id
1 'polypeptide(L)'
;MKPYKYLAGLAMATLTLSGCTNLDETVYDQISSNNYFNTKEDVIAMAFRSFEHGYWTIVPRFRIQELPGDQLIIPRRDGSWDDGGVWRQFHYHTWTPDIARHVHDEWDSCFAGIGQCNFAIDRFSELGPAKFGFSEEEFNSLRTQNRVLRCWYYIRLLDAFRNVPFSVSYDDPSKNSMAQVPPEFIFNFVETELKESIPLLYKKESLGSGSQYANLWTQGGAAALLVRLYLNAKEWIGVDRLADCEKVAQDIVDGVYGAYKVDDRWDAPFDSENDKCDELVFFFSGSCNYTSWHYNQLYNWGVPSNSELFFNDYKVKHGGHNGEFVCSPSYDPTGMLYDFELGMTVQKFRKYPGDVRLAKYKNLGGGKREGMFLFGNLEYTQNGIKRKLKAPEMPYDLCIRDAVGQFHYMKEDKWLTSANSDMTTGDYNSGWYTVKYPMYSDTDPGAGESDFAEIRLPEIIYALAECKLRKGDATGAGKLLNSVRRRYYPQAMLRHVLYAPEGNVDLDMDEMLDEWGREFLAEGRRRIDLIRFGKFCTGKWWDKNPDADDHAKIYPVPRSLTRNSQDQVLYPEVTDRPDFTWVVTDHPGAREYIDGFFKHYHDMGVNFVRMDFMCWYEDGDPGRDYPVTCGYGRERYERGLAYICESASKYGIFTSIVMPELYNDGELERKYCNMTRIVQDTNIGGWHHFSSFNRGKIYDRWPYADNQFDGFTHWSHIGGKGKVILDGDFLRLNKCDNDDERRSQVSLQLIAGGPVAIADTPETIGDLSQFYTNDELLALNKDGFVGKPLSDVVNSEKSCRWWGTMTNGDVVIAMFNRESVSRTMSMNLEEIGLVGSYRVRDLWAHVYEESVTGTYKAQIPAHGCKVVRLMQKDAPHPSEIFLIGKATPAYWNIDQASETLREDDGTFVYSGPLFRGEIRFVSERDWHSVNYMPEHNGTWLTDGNKVEVFNGDPHELAKHWWVNESGTYEVRIKVSASGNMASVSAIRIGDLPPMVTLLGAASGFWESAYAPVIYPQEGSSDIFVWEGAVKPTADRKHFKFAASPGEPAETTFMIPETVDYNGNVKTVKLGETYKYCEETGGGSDHFWGFAPLDCGHCKVIVNKSDKTVSFLDRHTSAICQTGVDFALKAYFRGENLIVESVDEEVEVYDLSGRCIVRTDTGWLSVNCPSSGIYIVHSGGHTLKLVK
;
A
#
# COMPACT_ATOMS: atom_id res chain seq x y z
N MET A 1 79.03 1.58 -39.69
CA MET A 1 78.25 1.73 -40.94
C MET A 1 76.90 1.05 -40.76
N LYS A 2 75.81 1.78 -41.05
CA LYS A 2 74.38 1.40 -41.06
C LYS A 2 73.67 1.18 -39.70
N PRO A 3 73.35 2.28 -38.98
CA PRO A 3 72.12 2.35 -38.20
C PRO A 3 71.41 3.73 -38.29
N TYR A 4 70.98 4.16 -39.49
CA TYR A 4 70.24 5.43 -39.68
C TYR A 4 68.98 5.32 -40.55
N LYS A 5 68.50 4.11 -40.88
CA LYS A 5 67.31 3.92 -41.74
C LYS A 5 66.00 3.60 -41.02
N TYR A 6 66.01 3.33 -39.71
CA TYR A 6 64.79 3.00 -38.96
C TYR A 6 64.29 4.12 -38.04
N LEU A 7 65.09 5.17 -37.82
CA LEU A 7 64.70 6.32 -36.97
C LEU A 7 64.05 7.47 -37.75
N ALA A 8 64.15 7.51 -39.09
CA ALA A 8 63.45 8.49 -39.92
C ALA A 8 62.04 8.03 -40.35
N GLY A 9 61.73 6.74 -40.25
CA GLY A 9 60.41 6.18 -40.61
C GLY A 9 59.36 6.36 -39.52
N LEU A 10 59.77 6.44 -38.25
CA LEU A 10 58.82 6.58 -37.13
C LEU A 10 58.44 8.05 -36.84
N ALA A 11 59.27 9.01 -37.27
CA ALA A 11 59.03 10.44 -37.09
C ALA A 11 58.29 11.11 -38.28
N MET A 12 58.14 10.41 -39.41
CA MET A 12 57.28 10.85 -40.53
C MET A 12 55.87 10.25 -40.47
N ALA A 13 55.58 9.40 -39.48
CA ALA A 13 54.25 8.83 -39.26
C ALA A 13 53.38 9.69 -38.32
N THR A 14 53.91 10.76 -37.73
CA THR A 14 53.23 11.56 -36.70
C THR A 14 52.89 13.00 -37.13
N LEU A 15 53.04 13.38 -38.41
CA LEU A 15 52.77 14.75 -38.86
C LEU A 15 51.96 14.91 -40.18
N THR A 16 51.22 13.90 -40.64
CA THR A 16 50.37 14.03 -41.85
C THR A 16 48.90 13.63 -41.69
N LEU A 17 48.36 13.63 -40.47
CA LEU A 17 46.91 13.50 -40.24
C LEU A 17 46.31 14.85 -39.83
N SER A 18 46.34 15.79 -40.77
CA SER A 18 45.55 17.02 -40.72
C SER A 18 45.31 17.48 -42.16
N GLY A 19 44.20 17.05 -42.76
CA GLY A 19 43.77 17.53 -44.08
C GLY A 19 42.95 16.53 -44.87
N CYS A 20 41.62 16.74 -44.86
CA CYS A 20 40.63 16.16 -45.77
C CYS A 20 40.38 14.64 -45.65
N THR A 21 39.54 14.25 -44.70
CA THR A 21 38.62 13.12 -44.94
C THR A 21 37.23 13.70 -45.14
N ASN A 22 36.69 13.45 -46.32
CA ASN A 22 35.28 13.60 -46.63
C ASN A 22 34.47 12.99 -45.47
N LEU A 23 33.66 13.79 -44.78
CA LEU A 23 32.76 13.36 -43.70
C LEU A 23 31.47 12.77 -44.30
N ASP A 24 31.61 11.95 -45.35
CA ASP A 24 30.56 11.02 -45.73
C ASP A 24 30.78 9.78 -44.87
N GLU A 25 30.15 9.78 -43.71
CA GLU A 25 30.06 8.61 -42.86
C GLU A 25 29.17 7.59 -43.60
N THR A 26 29.73 6.47 -44.06
CA THR A 26 28.92 5.28 -44.33
C THR A 26 28.42 4.78 -42.99
N VAL A 27 27.22 5.20 -42.65
CA VAL A 27 26.46 4.76 -41.49
C VAL A 27 26.26 3.25 -41.59
N TYR A 28 26.81 2.49 -40.63
CA TYR A 28 26.67 1.02 -40.56
C TYR A 28 25.50 0.57 -39.66
N ASP A 29 24.69 1.50 -39.16
CA ASP A 29 23.48 1.22 -38.35
C ASP A 29 22.14 1.36 -39.10
N GLN A 30 22.18 1.75 -40.38
CA GLN A 30 21.05 1.63 -41.30
C GLN A 30 21.42 0.67 -42.42
N ILE A 31 20.72 -0.46 -42.51
CA ILE A 31 20.64 -1.21 -43.77
C ILE A 31 20.13 -0.20 -44.80
N SER A 32 20.95 0.14 -45.81
CA SER A 32 20.58 1.15 -46.81
C SER A 32 19.19 0.86 -47.36
N SER A 33 18.25 1.79 -47.18
CA SER A 33 16.86 1.72 -47.63
C SER A 33 16.69 1.41 -49.12
N ASN A 34 17.75 1.60 -49.93
CA ASN A 34 17.77 1.32 -51.35
C ASN A 34 17.74 -0.17 -51.74
N ASN A 35 17.97 -1.12 -50.81
CA ASN A 35 18.09 -2.55 -51.12
C ASN A 35 17.27 -3.49 -50.21
N TYR A 36 16.25 -3.02 -49.49
CA TYR A 36 15.48 -3.90 -48.58
C TYR A 36 14.58 -4.91 -49.33
N PHE A 37 13.92 -4.48 -50.41
CA PHE A 37 13.06 -5.33 -51.26
C PHE A 37 13.72 -5.60 -52.60
N ASN A 38 14.14 -6.84 -52.84
CA ASN A 38 14.84 -7.26 -54.04
C ASN A 38 14.04 -8.26 -54.88
N THR A 39 13.15 -9.02 -54.26
CA THR A 39 12.40 -10.12 -54.86
C THR A 39 10.89 -9.96 -54.69
N LYS A 40 10.11 -10.75 -55.44
CA LYS A 40 8.64 -10.83 -55.28
C LYS A 40 8.30 -11.32 -53.87
N GLU A 41 9.08 -12.29 -53.39
CA GLU A 41 8.95 -12.93 -52.09
C GLU A 41 9.19 -11.94 -50.93
N ASP A 42 10.13 -11.01 -51.05
CA ASP A 42 10.38 -9.98 -50.03
C ASP A 42 9.13 -9.10 -49.81
N VAL A 43 8.42 -8.75 -50.89
CA VAL A 43 7.19 -7.96 -50.84
C VAL A 43 6.04 -8.78 -50.23
N ILE A 44 5.93 -10.06 -50.58
CA ILE A 44 4.95 -10.99 -49.97
C ILE A 44 5.21 -11.13 -48.47
N ALA A 45 6.46 -11.38 -48.06
CA ALA A 45 6.83 -11.55 -46.66
C ALA A 45 6.50 -10.29 -45.82
N MET A 46 6.77 -9.10 -46.36
CA MET A 46 6.38 -7.84 -45.73
C MET A 46 4.86 -7.69 -45.59
N ALA A 47 4.09 -8.06 -46.62
CA ALA A 47 2.63 -7.99 -46.57
C ALA A 47 1.99 -8.91 -45.53
N PHE A 48 2.59 -10.08 -45.25
CA PHE A 48 2.06 -11.09 -44.34
C PHE A 48 2.68 -11.08 -42.93
N ARG A 49 3.72 -10.28 -42.68
CA ARG A 49 4.32 -10.14 -41.35
C ARG A 49 3.29 -9.68 -40.30
N SER A 50 2.40 -8.78 -40.70
CA SER A 50 1.28 -8.28 -39.88
C SER A 50 0.26 -9.38 -39.57
N PHE A 51 0.00 -10.31 -40.50
CA PHE A 51 -0.90 -11.44 -40.30
C PHE A 51 -0.34 -12.45 -39.31
N GLU A 52 0.96 -12.76 -39.39
CA GLU A 52 1.64 -13.61 -38.42
C GLU A 52 1.54 -13.02 -37.00
N HIS A 53 1.76 -11.70 -36.88
CA HIS A 53 1.56 -10.98 -35.62
C HIS A 53 0.10 -11.09 -35.15
N GLY A 54 -0.86 -10.83 -36.05
CA GLY A 54 -2.30 -10.96 -35.78
C GLY A 54 -2.68 -12.32 -35.24
N TYR A 55 -2.16 -13.40 -35.83
CA TYR A 55 -2.43 -14.75 -35.35
C TYR A 55 -1.88 -14.98 -33.94
N TRP A 56 -0.66 -14.51 -33.64
CA TRP A 56 -0.10 -14.61 -32.28
C TRP A 56 -0.97 -13.88 -31.24
N THR A 57 -1.56 -12.74 -31.60
CA THR A 57 -2.40 -11.95 -30.68
C THR A 57 -3.73 -12.60 -30.28
N ILE A 58 -4.11 -13.74 -30.86
CA ILE A 58 -5.33 -14.47 -30.49
C ILE A 58 -5.27 -14.98 -29.05
N VAL A 59 -4.10 -15.43 -28.60
CA VAL A 59 -3.89 -15.97 -27.24
C VAL A 59 -4.19 -14.92 -26.16
N PRO A 60 -3.57 -13.72 -26.16
CA PRO A 60 -3.89 -12.70 -25.17
C PRO A 60 -5.35 -12.21 -25.27
N ARG A 61 -5.90 -12.08 -26.48
CA ARG A 61 -7.31 -11.68 -26.70
C ARG A 61 -8.29 -12.65 -26.04
N PHE A 62 -8.06 -13.95 -26.16
CA PHE A 62 -8.95 -14.97 -25.62
C PHE A 62 -9.22 -14.77 -24.13
N ARG A 63 -8.16 -14.53 -23.35
CA ARG A 63 -8.24 -14.38 -21.89
C ARG A 63 -9.16 -13.23 -21.49
N ILE A 64 -8.99 -12.07 -22.11
CA ILE A 64 -9.80 -10.88 -21.80
C ILE A 64 -11.24 -10.98 -22.33
N GLN A 65 -11.52 -11.90 -23.25
CA GLN A 65 -12.87 -12.09 -23.80
C GLN A 65 -13.64 -13.25 -23.16
N GLU A 66 -12.96 -14.20 -22.50
CA GLU A 66 -13.59 -15.39 -21.92
C GLU A 66 -13.59 -15.40 -20.39
N LEU A 67 -12.46 -15.08 -19.76
CA LEU A 67 -12.28 -15.19 -18.31
C LEU A 67 -13.09 -14.22 -17.44
N PRO A 68 -13.44 -12.99 -17.89
CA PRO A 68 -14.43 -12.18 -17.19
C PRO A 68 -15.87 -12.59 -17.54
N GLY A 69 -16.06 -13.55 -18.45
CA GLY A 69 -17.37 -14.07 -18.80
C GLY A 69 -17.87 -15.10 -17.79
N ASP A 70 -19.06 -15.63 -18.07
CA ASP A 70 -19.75 -16.59 -17.22
C ASP A 70 -19.39 -18.06 -17.52
N GLN A 71 -18.69 -18.33 -18.63
CA GLN A 71 -18.54 -19.69 -19.16
C GLN A 71 -17.26 -20.41 -18.74
N LEU A 72 -16.13 -19.71 -18.66
CA LEU A 72 -14.82 -20.26 -18.34
C LEU A 72 -14.22 -19.56 -17.13
N ILE A 73 -13.60 -20.34 -16.25
CA ILE A 73 -13.00 -19.87 -15.00
C ILE A 73 -11.62 -20.50 -14.79
N ILE A 74 -10.79 -19.85 -13.98
CA ILE A 74 -9.49 -20.34 -13.51
C ILE A 74 -9.51 -20.35 -11.98
N PRO A 75 -10.10 -21.38 -11.35
CA PRO A 75 -10.02 -21.51 -9.91
C PRO A 75 -8.57 -21.83 -9.53
N ARG A 76 -8.15 -21.39 -8.35
CA ARG A 76 -6.91 -21.86 -7.70
C ARG A 76 -6.93 -23.40 -7.68
N ARG A 77 -5.78 -24.04 -7.92
CA ARG A 77 -5.63 -25.50 -7.93
C ARG A 77 -4.49 -25.93 -7.02
N ASP A 78 -4.81 -26.35 -5.80
CA ASP A 78 -3.83 -26.89 -4.84
C ASP A 78 -2.62 -25.96 -4.58
N GLY A 79 -2.78 -24.64 -4.76
CA GLY A 79 -1.72 -23.64 -4.61
C GLY A 79 -1.26 -22.99 -5.92
N SER A 80 -1.47 -23.67 -7.05
CA SER A 80 -1.15 -23.20 -8.39
C SER A 80 -2.30 -22.40 -9.02
N TRP A 81 -1.98 -21.63 -10.07
CA TRP A 81 -2.92 -20.77 -10.79
C TRP A 81 -3.62 -19.71 -9.93
N ASP A 82 -3.05 -19.34 -8.77
CA ASP A 82 -3.52 -18.17 -8.02
C ASP A 82 -3.00 -16.87 -8.64
N ASP A 83 -1.73 -16.87 -9.09
CA ASP A 83 -1.01 -15.79 -9.77
C ASP A 83 -1.26 -14.40 -9.15
N GLY A 84 -1.13 -14.31 -7.83
CA GLY A 84 -1.34 -13.07 -7.08
C GLY A 84 -2.80 -12.57 -7.10
N GLY A 85 -3.75 -13.44 -7.47
CA GLY A 85 -5.18 -13.13 -7.58
C GLY A 85 -5.62 -12.52 -8.90
N VAL A 86 -4.77 -12.46 -9.94
CA VAL A 86 -5.12 -11.83 -11.23
C VAL A 86 -6.38 -12.42 -11.86
N TRP A 87 -6.55 -13.74 -11.81
CA TRP A 87 -7.72 -14.42 -12.39
C TRP A 87 -9.01 -14.14 -11.62
N ARG A 88 -8.89 -13.93 -10.30
CA ARG A 88 -10.01 -13.46 -9.48
C ARG A 88 -10.40 -12.04 -9.85
N GLN A 89 -9.45 -11.18 -10.18
CA GLN A 89 -9.77 -9.83 -10.63
C GLN A 89 -10.53 -9.85 -11.96
N PHE A 90 -10.14 -10.71 -12.91
CA PHE A 90 -10.93 -10.94 -14.13
C PHE A 90 -12.32 -11.48 -13.82
N HIS A 91 -12.46 -12.47 -12.94
CA HIS A 91 -13.76 -13.04 -12.63
C HIS A 91 -14.69 -12.06 -11.89
N TYR A 92 -14.15 -11.31 -10.91
CA TYR A 92 -14.91 -10.40 -10.05
C TYR A 92 -15.04 -8.98 -10.60
N HIS A 93 -14.44 -8.68 -11.75
CA HIS A 93 -14.41 -7.33 -12.32
C HIS A 93 -13.77 -6.27 -11.40
N THR A 94 -12.76 -6.67 -10.64
CA THR A 94 -12.07 -5.79 -9.67
C THR A 94 -10.70 -5.33 -10.17
N TRP A 95 -10.50 -5.31 -11.47
CA TRP A 95 -9.22 -4.91 -12.05
C TRP A 95 -8.98 -3.41 -11.89
N THR A 96 -7.73 -3.05 -11.61
CA THR A 96 -7.27 -1.66 -11.60
C THR A 96 -6.55 -1.35 -12.92
N PRO A 97 -6.16 -0.09 -13.19
CA PRO A 97 -5.24 0.23 -14.28
C PRO A 97 -3.88 -0.47 -14.20
N ASP A 98 -3.58 -1.08 -13.05
CA ASP A 98 -2.38 -1.89 -12.78
C ASP A 98 -2.63 -3.39 -13.02
N ILE A 99 -3.82 -3.80 -13.51
CA ILE A 99 -4.07 -5.22 -13.77
C ILE A 99 -3.07 -5.76 -14.79
N ALA A 100 -2.30 -6.71 -14.27
CA ALA A 100 -1.17 -7.38 -14.84
C ALA A 100 -1.29 -7.67 -16.33
N ARG A 101 -0.23 -7.33 -17.07
CA ARG A 101 0.24 -7.86 -18.36
C ARG A 101 -0.79 -8.19 -19.44
N HIS A 102 -1.82 -8.98 -19.16
CA HIS A 102 -2.83 -9.47 -20.10
C HIS A 102 -3.68 -8.38 -20.76
N VAL A 103 -4.06 -7.32 -20.03
CA VAL A 103 -4.76 -6.16 -20.63
C VAL A 103 -3.78 -5.28 -21.42
N HIS A 104 -2.55 -5.10 -20.91
CA HIS A 104 -1.47 -4.41 -21.62
C HIS A 104 -1.15 -5.10 -22.96
N ASP A 105 -1.04 -6.44 -22.95
CA ASP A 105 -0.72 -7.25 -24.12
C ASP A 105 -1.74 -7.00 -25.24
N GLU A 106 -3.03 -6.84 -24.95
CA GLU A 106 -4.03 -6.52 -25.99
C GLU A 106 -3.77 -5.14 -26.62
N TRP A 107 -3.51 -4.12 -25.80
CA TRP A 107 -3.24 -2.77 -26.27
C TRP A 107 -1.98 -2.71 -27.14
N ASP A 108 -0.85 -3.13 -26.59
CA ASP A 108 0.46 -3.02 -27.23
C ASP A 108 0.51 -3.87 -28.49
N SER A 109 -0.07 -5.07 -28.45
CA SER A 109 -0.07 -5.96 -29.60
C SER A 109 -0.95 -5.45 -30.73
N CYS A 110 -2.09 -4.81 -30.42
CA CYS A 110 -2.93 -4.18 -31.44
C CYS A 110 -2.21 -3.01 -32.11
N PHE A 111 -1.59 -2.11 -31.33
CA PHE A 111 -0.85 -0.97 -31.91
C PHE A 111 0.41 -1.38 -32.66
N ALA A 112 1.13 -2.41 -32.20
CA ALA A 112 2.23 -3.00 -32.96
C ALA A 112 1.74 -3.59 -34.29
N GLY A 113 0.59 -4.26 -34.29
CA GLY A 113 -0.05 -4.78 -35.49
C GLY A 113 -0.49 -3.69 -36.47
N ILE A 114 -1.09 -2.61 -35.95
CA ILE A 114 -1.45 -1.41 -36.73
C ILE A 114 -0.20 -0.78 -37.35
N GLY A 115 0.89 -0.64 -36.59
CA GLY A 115 2.17 -0.12 -37.10
C GLY A 115 2.73 -0.97 -38.25
N GLN A 116 2.70 -2.29 -38.12
CA GLN A 116 3.13 -3.21 -39.20
C GLN A 116 2.22 -3.12 -40.44
N CYS A 117 0.90 -3.00 -40.25
CA CYS A 117 -0.03 -2.79 -41.36
C CYS A 117 0.25 -1.45 -42.06
N ASN A 118 0.45 -0.37 -41.30
CA ASN A 118 0.73 0.96 -41.83
C ASN A 118 2.04 0.98 -42.63
N PHE A 119 3.09 0.34 -42.10
CA PHE A 119 4.34 0.16 -42.81
C PHE A 119 4.12 -0.53 -44.16
N ALA A 120 3.40 -1.65 -44.17
CA ALA A 120 3.12 -2.36 -45.42
C ALA A 120 2.33 -1.49 -46.42
N ILE A 121 1.28 -0.81 -45.95
CA ILE A 121 0.42 0.06 -46.78
C ILE A 121 1.21 1.21 -47.42
N ASP A 122 2.08 1.86 -46.65
CA ASP A 122 2.90 2.97 -47.14
C ASP A 122 3.94 2.47 -48.16
N ARG A 123 4.62 1.35 -47.86
CA ARG A 123 5.57 0.71 -48.81
C ARG A 123 4.90 0.31 -50.13
N PHE A 124 3.68 -0.25 -50.10
CA PHE A 124 2.92 -0.54 -51.32
C PHE A 124 2.56 0.72 -52.13
N SER A 125 2.56 1.90 -51.51
CA SER A 125 2.30 3.16 -52.22
C SER A 125 3.56 3.74 -52.88
N GLU A 126 4.74 3.28 -52.48
CA GLU A 126 6.05 3.70 -53.02
C GLU A 126 6.61 2.72 -54.07
N LEU A 127 6.33 1.43 -53.92
CA LEU A 127 6.86 0.36 -54.76
C LEU A 127 6.08 0.21 -56.07
N GLY A 128 6.79 0.02 -57.19
CA GLY A 128 6.17 -0.25 -58.49
C GLY A 128 5.89 -1.76 -58.70
N PRO A 129 4.63 -2.19 -58.95
CA PRO A 129 4.27 -3.62 -59.05
C PRO A 129 5.04 -4.39 -60.11
N ALA A 130 5.26 -3.76 -61.28
CA ALA A 130 5.98 -4.36 -62.41
C ALA A 130 7.44 -4.73 -62.07
N LYS A 131 8.09 -3.99 -61.15
CA LYS A 131 9.48 -4.26 -60.73
C LYS A 131 9.62 -5.64 -60.09
N PHE A 132 8.57 -6.11 -59.42
CA PHE A 132 8.58 -7.35 -58.64
C PHE A 132 7.72 -8.46 -59.28
N GLY A 133 7.26 -8.27 -60.53
CA GLY A 133 6.46 -9.27 -61.24
C GLY A 133 5.07 -9.49 -60.65
N PHE A 134 4.45 -8.44 -60.09
CA PHE A 134 3.02 -8.44 -59.75
C PHE A 134 2.19 -7.79 -60.86
N SER A 135 0.97 -8.27 -61.04
CA SER A 135 -0.09 -7.48 -61.65
C SER A 135 -0.52 -6.34 -60.70
N GLU A 136 -1.13 -5.29 -61.25
CA GLU A 136 -1.69 -4.21 -60.42
C GLU A 136 -2.78 -4.73 -59.47
N GLU A 137 -3.54 -5.74 -59.89
CA GLU A 137 -4.61 -6.35 -59.11
C GLU A 137 -4.07 -7.11 -57.89
N GLU A 138 -3.08 -8.00 -58.09
CA GLU A 138 -2.43 -8.73 -56.98
C GLU A 138 -1.80 -7.75 -55.98
N PHE A 139 -1.14 -6.70 -56.48
CA PHE A 139 -0.45 -5.72 -55.65
C PHE A 139 -1.43 -4.86 -54.83
N ASN A 140 -2.50 -4.38 -55.47
CA ASN A 140 -3.57 -3.65 -54.78
C ASN A 140 -4.32 -4.53 -53.78
N SER A 141 -4.51 -5.81 -54.09
CA SER A 141 -5.10 -6.78 -53.16
C SER A 141 -4.24 -6.89 -51.90
N LEU A 142 -2.94 -7.15 -52.00
CA LEU A 142 -2.03 -7.25 -50.83
C LEU A 142 -2.00 -5.98 -49.96
N ARG A 143 -2.05 -4.79 -50.58
CA ARG A 143 -2.23 -3.54 -49.84
C ARG A 143 -3.57 -3.49 -49.09
N THR A 144 -4.64 -3.89 -49.76
CA THR A 144 -6.01 -3.92 -49.20
C THR A 144 -6.12 -4.93 -48.06
N GLN A 145 -5.44 -6.08 -48.14
CA GLN A 145 -5.36 -7.07 -47.06
C GLN A 145 -4.89 -6.42 -45.74
N ASN A 146 -3.86 -5.56 -45.79
CA ASN A 146 -3.33 -4.87 -44.62
C ASN A 146 -4.27 -3.75 -44.11
N ARG A 147 -5.02 -3.08 -45.00
CA ARG A 147 -6.08 -2.13 -44.59
C ARG A 147 -7.18 -2.82 -43.77
N VAL A 148 -7.61 -3.98 -44.22
CA VAL A 148 -8.64 -4.78 -43.53
C VAL A 148 -8.11 -5.34 -42.22
N LEU A 149 -6.86 -5.81 -42.17
CA LEU A 149 -6.26 -6.28 -40.92
C LEU A 149 -6.10 -5.13 -39.90
N ARG A 150 -5.75 -3.92 -40.33
CA ARG A 150 -5.77 -2.72 -39.46
C ARG A 150 -7.17 -2.45 -38.90
N CYS A 151 -8.21 -2.57 -39.72
CA CYS A 151 -9.60 -2.48 -39.27
C CYS A 151 -9.94 -3.54 -38.21
N TRP A 152 -9.46 -4.78 -38.38
CA TRP A 152 -9.65 -5.85 -37.39
C TRP A 152 -9.02 -5.51 -36.03
N TYR A 153 -7.81 -4.92 -36.00
CA TYR A 153 -7.21 -4.41 -34.76
C TYR A 153 -8.02 -3.26 -34.15
N TYR A 154 -8.49 -2.30 -34.96
CA TYR A 154 -9.30 -1.20 -34.44
C TYR A 154 -10.65 -1.66 -33.88
N ILE A 155 -11.28 -2.68 -34.45
CA ILE A 155 -12.49 -3.28 -33.89
C ILE A 155 -12.24 -3.86 -32.50
N ARG A 156 -11.09 -4.51 -32.29
CA ARG A 156 -10.70 -5.04 -30.96
C ARG A 156 -10.43 -3.92 -29.97
N LEU A 157 -9.72 -2.88 -30.39
CA LEU A 157 -9.47 -1.69 -29.57
C LEU A 157 -10.76 -0.96 -29.21
N LEU A 158 -11.71 -0.86 -30.14
CA LEU A 158 -13.05 -0.35 -29.86
C LEU A 158 -13.74 -1.20 -28.80
N ASP A 159 -13.71 -2.53 -28.92
CA ASP A 159 -14.34 -3.45 -27.98
C ASP A 159 -13.72 -3.45 -26.56
N ALA A 160 -12.40 -3.32 -26.47
CA ALA A 160 -11.68 -3.37 -25.21
C ALA A 160 -11.63 -2.00 -24.51
N PHE A 161 -11.29 -0.93 -25.24
CA PHE A 161 -10.89 0.36 -24.65
C PHE A 161 -11.73 1.56 -25.08
N ARG A 162 -12.46 1.44 -26.20
CA ARG A 162 -13.26 2.52 -26.83
C ARG A 162 -12.40 3.70 -27.31
N ASN A 163 -11.89 4.52 -26.37
CA ASN A 163 -11.10 5.72 -26.66
C ASN A 163 -9.62 5.33 -26.85
N VAL A 164 -9.12 5.45 -28.08
CA VAL A 164 -7.75 5.03 -28.42
C VAL A 164 -7.07 6.05 -29.35
N PRO A 165 -5.73 6.10 -29.38
CA PRO A 165 -4.99 6.83 -30.41
C PRO A 165 -5.34 6.38 -31.83
N PHE A 166 -5.21 7.29 -32.79
CA PHE A 166 -5.47 7.03 -34.19
C PHE A 166 -4.15 6.98 -34.99
N SER A 167 -3.95 5.98 -35.82
CA SER A 167 -2.69 5.77 -36.55
C SER A 167 -2.96 5.05 -37.86
N VAL A 168 -2.66 5.71 -38.97
CA VAL A 168 -2.94 5.22 -40.32
C VAL A 168 -1.76 5.30 -41.28
N SER A 169 -0.63 5.87 -40.85
CA SER A 169 0.61 5.91 -41.63
C SER A 169 1.82 5.66 -40.74
N TYR A 170 2.83 4.99 -41.29
CA TYR A 170 4.13 4.80 -40.67
C TYR A 170 5.05 5.98 -41.00
N ASP A 171 5.02 6.47 -42.23
CA ASP A 171 5.96 7.49 -42.73
C ASP A 171 5.45 8.94 -42.57
N ASP A 172 4.14 9.14 -42.41
CA ASP A 172 3.51 10.46 -42.27
C ASP A 172 2.80 10.59 -40.91
N PRO A 173 3.53 11.01 -39.85
CA PRO A 173 2.97 11.20 -38.53
C PRO A 173 1.82 12.20 -38.47
N SER A 174 1.67 13.11 -39.45
CA SER A 174 0.60 14.10 -39.46
C SER A 174 -0.80 13.49 -39.68
N LYS A 175 -0.84 12.25 -40.20
CA LYS A 175 -2.08 11.47 -40.35
C LYS A 175 -2.45 10.70 -39.08
N ASN A 176 -1.58 10.71 -38.08
CA ASN A 176 -1.78 10.00 -36.82
C ASN A 176 -2.14 11.01 -35.71
N SER A 177 -2.73 10.50 -34.63
CA SER A 177 -3.00 11.21 -33.39
C SER A 177 -2.38 10.44 -32.24
N MET A 178 -1.51 11.09 -31.48
CA MET A 178 -1.00 10.56 -30.20
C MET A 178 -2.03 10.68 -29.08
N ALA A 179 -2.99 11.61 -29.20
CA ALA A 179 -4.10 11.74 -28.28
C ALA A 179 -5.22 10.74 -28.64
N GLN A 180 -5.97 10.30 -27.62
CA GLN A 180 -7.18 9.52 -27.83
C GLN A 180 -8.19 10.30 -28.66
N VAL A 181 -8.86 9.61 -29.57
CA VAL A 181 -10.00 10.17 -30.33
C VAL A 181 -11.31 9.55 -29.83
N PRO A 182 -12.45 10.22 -30.04
CA PRO A 182 -13.76 9.67 -29.69
C PRO A 182 -14.02 8.32 -30.38
N PRO A 183 -14.75 7.36 -29.77
CA PRO A 183 -14.96 6.03 -30.34
C PRO A 183 -15.71 6.08 -31.68
N GLU A 184 -16.61 7.05 -31.85
CA GLU A 184 -17.33 7.30 -33.10
C GLU A 184 -16.39 7.61 -34.27
N PHE A 185 -15.26 8.29 -34.01
CA PHE A 185 -14.26 8.58 -35.04
C PHE A 185 -13.64 7.29 -35.58
N ILE A 186 -13.17 6.40 -34.68
CA ILE A 186 -12.60 5.10 -35.07
C ILE A 186 -13.65 4.24 -35.76
N PHE A 187 -14.89 4.22 -35.24
CA PHE A 187 -16.00 3.49 -35.85
C PHE A 187 -16.23 3.92 -37.30
N ASN A 188 -16.37 5.22 -37.55
CA ASN A 188 -16.66 5.75 -38.88
C ASN A 188 -15.49 5.53 -39.85
N PHE A 189 -14.25 5.63 -39.34
CA PHE A 189 -13.05 5.29 -40.11
C PHE A 189 -13.08 3.82 -40.54
N VAL A 190 -13.28 2.88 -39.61
CA VAL A 190 -13.35 1.45 -39.89
C VAL A 190 -14.49 1.13 -40.86
N GLU A 191 -15.68 1.71 -40.66
CA GLU A 191 -16.83 1.52 -41.56
C GLU A 191 -16.50 1.95 -42.99
N THR A 192 -15.88 3.12 -43.15
CA THR A 192 -15.50 3.67 -44.46
C THR A 192 -14.42 2.80 -45.11
N GLU A 193 -13.35 2.50 -44.37
CA GLU A 193 -12.22 1.73 -44.89
C GLU A 193 -12.63 0.31 -45.31
N LEU A 194 -13.50 -0.37 -44.55
CA LEU A 194 -14.04 -1.67 -44.93
C LEU A 194 -14.91 -1.59 -46.17
N LYS A 195 -15.84 -0.63 -46.26
CA LYS A 195 -16.72 -0.45 -47.43
C LYS A 195 -15.94 -0.21 -48.72
N GLU A 196 -14.86 0.56 -48.65
CA GLU A 196 -13.96 0.79 -49.80
C GLU A 196 -13.10 -0.43 -50.13
N SER A 197 -12.70 -1.20 -49.12
CA SER A 197 -11.81 -2.35 -49.28
C SER A 197 -12.52 -3.59 -49.83
N ILE A 198 -13.75 -3.87 -49.39
CA ILE A 198 -14.53 -5.06 -49.79
C ILE A 198 -14.52 -5.31 -51.32
N PRO A 199 -14.85 -4.35 -52.21
CA PRO A 199 -14.88 -4.61 -53.65
C PRO A 199 -13.50 -4.89 -54.28
N LEU A 200 -12.40 -4.63 -53.56
CA LEU A 200 -11.02 -4.84 -54.03
C LEU A 200 -10.43 -6.19 -53.55
N LEU A 201 -11.17 -6.92 -52.72
CA LEU A 201 -10.76 -8.24 -52.21
C LEU A 201 -11.28 -9.36 -53.10
N TYR A 202 -10.61 -10.51 -53.01
CA TYR A 202 -11.06 -11.73 -53.67
C TYR A 202 -12.43 -12.16 -53.16
N LYS A 203 -13.31 -12.51 -54.10
CA LYS A 203 -14.57 -13.18 -53.82
C LYS A 203 -14.36 -14.69 -53.89
N LYS A 204 -14.89 -15.42 -52.91
CA LYS A 204 -14.86 -16.89 -52.90
C LYS A 204 -15.92 -17.42 -53.88
N GLU A 205 -15.48 -17.87 -55.05
CA GLU A 205 -16.39 -18.18 -56.18
C GLU A 205 -17.20 -19.47 -56.00
N SER A 206 -16.66 -20.47 -55.30
CA SER A 206 -17.33 -21.77 -55.13
C SER A 206 -17.10 -22.40 -53.75
N LEU A 207 -17.96 -23.35 -53.39
CA LEU A 207 -17.73 -24.28 -52.29
C LEU A 207 -16.48 -25.16 -52.59
N GLY A 208 -15.82 -25.64 -51.54
CA GLY A 208 -14.60 -26.45 -51.59
C GLY A 208 -13.32 -25.71 -52.03
N SER A 209 -13.35 -24.38 -52.13
CA SER A 209 -12.20 -23.56 -52.54
C SER A 209 -11.49 -22.85 -51.38
N GLY A 210 -11.87 -23.13 -50.13
CA GLY A 210 -11.40 -22.42 -48.92
C GLY A 210 -9.88 -22.30 -48.82
N SER A 211 -9.14 -23.40 -49.03
CA SER A 211 -7.67 -23.45 -48.94
C SER A 211 -6.95 -22.45 -49.86
N GLN A 212 -7.59 -21.99 -50.95
CA GLN A 212 -7.00 -20.99 -51.86
C GLN A 212 -6.91 -19.59 -51.25
N TYR A 213 -7.69 -19.34 -50.18
CA TYR A 213 -7.79 -18.05 -49.52
C TYR A 213 -7.24 -18.08 -48.09
N ALA A 214 -6.40 -19.08 -47.78
CA ALA A 214 -5.74 -19.19 -46.48
C ALA A 214 -4.94 -17.91 -46.14
N ASN A 215 -5.14 -17.39 -44.92
CA ASN A 215 -4.59 -16.10 -44.44
C ASN A 215 -4.98 -14.85 -45.24
N LEU A 216 -6.00 -14.94 -46.11
CA LEU A 216 -6.47 -13.80 -46.89
C LEU A 216 -7.86 -13.36 -46.45
N TRP A 217 -8.05 -12.05 -46.30
CA TRP A 217 -9.37 -11.46 -46.27
C TRP A 217 -10.01 -11.61 -47.65
N THR A 218 -11.17 -12.28 -47.65
CA THR A 218 -12.11 -12.32 -48.76
C THR A 218 -13.14 -11.20 -48.60
N GLN A 219 -13.96 -10.95 -49.63
CA GLN A 219 -15.10 -10.02 -49.49
C GLN A 219 -16.01 -10.43 -48.33
N GLY A 220 -16.27 -11.73 -48.15
CA GLY A 220 -17.04 -12.25 -47.00
C GLY A 220 -16.36 -12.01 -45.66
N GLY A 221 -15.04 -12.21 -45.58
CA GLY A 221 -14.24 -11.91 -44.38
C GLY A 221 -14.29 -10.45 -43.96
N ALA A 222 -14.10 -9.52 -44.89
CA ALA A 222 -14.18 -8.09 -44.60
C ALA A 222 -15.63 -7.63 -44.28
N ALA A 223 -16.63 -8.18 -44.97
CA ALA A 223 -18.04 -7.92 -44.67
C ALA A 223 -18.43 -8.43 -43.27
N ALA A 224 -17.86 -9.55 -42.82
CA ALA A 224 -18.06 -10.06 -41.46
C ALA A 224 -17.57 -9.07 -40.38
N LEU A 225 -16.51 -8.30 -40.66
CA LEU A 225 -16.06 -7.25 -39.75
C LEU A 225 -17.07 -6.09 -39.65
N LEU A 226 -17.78 -5.76 -40.74
CA LEU A 226 -18.91 -4.83 -40.68
C LEU A 226 -20.06 -5.38 -39.83
N VAL A 227 -20.33 -6.68 -39.89
CA VAL A 227 -21.32 -7.33 -39.00
C VAL A 227 -20.90 -7.17 -37.53
N ARG A 228 -19.65 -7.46 -37.18
CA ARG A 228 -19.13 -7.24 -35.80
C ARG A 228 -19.24 -5.78 -35.38
N LEU A 229 -18.93 -4.84 -36.27
CA LEU A 229 -18.99 -3.40 -36.02
C LEU A 229 -20.43 -2.95 -35.74
N TYR A 230 -21.37 -3.28 -36.62
CA TYR A 230 -22.76 -2.84 -36.50
C TYR A 230 -23.53 -3.52 -35.37
N LEU A 231 -23.29 -4.81 -35.13
CA LEU A 231 -23.94 -5.55 -34.05
C LEU A 231 -23.68 -4.91 -32.68
N ASN A 232 -22.48 -4.35 -32.49
CA ASN A 232 -22.04 -3.77 -31.21
C ASN A 232 -22.09 -2.24 -31.17
N ALA A 233 -22.54 -1.57 -32.24
CA ALA A 233 -22.52 -0.11 -32.37
C ALA A 233 -23.21 0.61 -31.20
N LYS A 234 -24.32 0.06 -30.70
CA LYS A 234 -25.05 0.66 -29.57
C LYS A 234 -24.19 0.73 -28.30
N GLU A 235 -23.41 -0.31 -28.02
CA GLU A 235 -22.53 -0.38 -26.84
C GLU A 235 -21.21 0.37 -27.04
N TRP A 236 -20.79 0.57 -28.29
CA TRP A 236 -19.50 1.19 -28.61
C TRP A 236 -19.60 2.70 -28.80
N ILE A 237 -20.67 3.17 -29.45
CA ILE A 237 -20.84 4.58 -29.84
C ILE A 237 -22.22 5.13 -29.48
N GLY A 238 -23.09 4.35 -28.81
CA GLY A 238 -24.43 4.79 -28.42
C GLY A 238 -25.46 4.84 -29.56
N VAL A 239 -25.12 4.34 -30.76
CA VAL A 239 -25.96 4.40 -31.96
C VAL A 239 -26.44 3.01 -32.35
N ASP A 240 -27.74 2.83 -32.51
CA ASP A 240 -28.31 1.58 -33.02
C ASP A 240 -28.04 1.43 -34.53
N ARG A 241 -27.32 0.37 -34.90
CA ARG A 241 -27.01 0.01 -36.30
C ARG A 241 -27.48 -1.41 -36.64
N LEU A 242 -28.44 -1.98 -35.90
CA LEU A 242 -28.92 -3.35 -36.12
C LEU A 242 -29.54 -3.58 -37.51
N ALA A 243 -30.12 -2.54 -38.13
CA ALA A 243 -30.63 -2.64 -39.50
C ALA A 243 -29.50 -2.85 -40.54
N ASP A 244 -28.37 -2.16 -40.36
CA ASP A 244 -27.19 -2.36 -41.21
C ASP A 244 -26.53 -3.71 -40.95
N CYS A 245 -26.48 -4.13 -39.68
CA CYS A 245 -26.04 -5.46 -39.29
C CYS A 245 -26.88 -6.55 -39.97
N GLU A 246 -28.22 -6.47 -39.87
CA GLU A 246 -29.14 -7.42 -40.51
C GLU A 246 -28.90 -7.46 -42.03
N LYS A 247 -28.73 -6.31 -42.67
CA LYS A 247 -28.53 -6.24 -44.12
C LYS A 247 -27.22 -6.92 -44.56
N VAL A 248 -26.10 -6.56 -43.94
CA VAL A 248 -24.79 -7.13 -44.32
C VAL A 248 -24.74 -8.63 -43.97
N ALA A 249 -25.26 -9.03 -42.82
CA ALA A 249 -25.30 -10.44 -42.45
C ALA A 249 -26.18 -11.27 -43.39
N GLN A 250 -27.34 -10.75 -43.80
CA GLN A 250 -28.19 -11.38 -44.81
C GLN A 250 -27.45 -11.49 -46.17
N ASP A 251 -26.76 -10.45 -46.60
CA ASP A 251 -26.01 -10.46 -47.88
C ASP A 251 -24.88 -11.51 -47.87
N ILE A 252 -24.20 -11.72 -46.73
CA ILE A 252 -23.22 -12.82 -46.59
C ILE A 252 -23.92 -14.18 -46.69
N VAL A 253 -25.03 -14.39 -45.98
CA VAL A 253 -25.79 -15.65 -46.00
C VAL A 253 -26.36 -15.95 -47.39
N ASP A 254 -26.76 -14.92 -48.13
CA ASP A 254 -27.29 -15.02 -49.50
C ASP A 254 -26.19 -15.20 -50.56
N GLY A 255 -24.91 -15.21 -50.15
CA GLY A 255 -23.77 -15.44 -51.04
C GLY A 255 -23.32 -14.23 -51.86
N VAL A 256 -23.77 -13.02 -51.51
CA VAL A 256 -23.39 -11.77 -52.20
C VAL A 256 -21.87 -11.56 -52.16
N TYR A 257 -21.24 -11.89 -51.04
CA TYR A 257 -19.80 -11.71 -50.81
C TYR A 257 -18.96 -12.98 -50.98
N GLY A 258 -19.56 -14.08 -51.44
CA GLY A 258 -18.86 -15.35 -51.67
C GLY A 258 -19.67 -16.57 -51.23
N ALA A 259 -19.28 -17.75 -51.69
CA ALA A 259 -19.93 -19.00 -51.36
C ALA A 259 -19.42 -19.57 -50.02
N TYR A 260 -20.29 -19.65 -49.02
CA TYR A 260 -20.02 -20.27 -47.72
C TYR A 260 -21.16 -21.23 -47.36
N LYS A 261 -20.86 -22.25 -46.55
CA LYS A 261 -21.86 -23.23 -46.12
C LYS A 261 -21.49 -23.76 -44.74
N VAL A 262 -22.49 -23.89 -43.86
CA VAL A 262 -22.37 -24.60 -42.58
C VAL A 262 -22.08 -26.08 -42.86
N ASP A 263 -21.09 -26.64 -42.18
CA ASP A 263 -20.73 -28.06 -42.34
C ASP A 263 -21.72 -28.97 -41.59
N ASP A 264 -21.92 -30.18 -42.12
CA ASP A 264 -22.78 -31.20 -41.53
C ASP A 264 -22.15 -31.77 -40.24
N ARG A 265 -20.82 -31.69 -40.11
CA ARG A 265 -20.05 -32.02 -38.90
C ARG A 265 -19.78 -30.76 -38.07
N TRP A 266 -20.11 -30.81 -36.79
CA TRP A 266 -19.83 -29.69 -35.89
C TRP A 266 -18.34 -29.44 -35.64
N ASP A 267 -17.54 -30.49 -35.75
CA ASP A 267 -16.12 -30.48 -35.40
C ASP A 267 -15.22 -30.15 -36.60
N ALA A 268 -15.76 -30.19 -37.83
CA ALA A 268 -15.04 -29.93 -39.07
C ALA A 268 -14.34 -28.55 -39.13
N PRO A 269 -14.94 -27.43 -38.65
CA PRO A 269 -14.28 -26.13 -38.64
C PRO A 269 -13.02 -26.05 -37.76
N PHE A 270 -12.82 -27.03 -36.87
CA PHE A 270 -11.69 -27.07 -35.93
C PHE A 270 -10.78 -28.27 -36.17
N ASP A 271 -11.09 -29.11 -37.16
CA ASP A 271 -10.35 -30.33 -37.47
C ASP A 271 -9.05 -30.01 -38.23
N SER A 272 -8.19 -31.00 -38.43
CA SER A 272 -6.86 -30.80 -39.05
C SER A 272 -6.88 -30.54 -40.56
N GLU A 273 -8.03 -30.71 -41.21
CA GLU A 273 -8.25 -30.34 -42.62
C GLU A 273 -9.33 -29.25 -42.75
N ASN A 274 -9.45 -28.40 -41.73
CA ASN A 274 -10.48 -27.36 -41.68
C ASN A 274 -10.32 -26.27 -42.74
N ASP A 275 -9.15 -26.16 -43.39
CA ASP A 275 -8.93 -25.34 -44.58
C ASP A 275 -9.89 -25.67 -45.75
N LYS A 276 -10.41 -26.92 -45.79
CA LYS A 276 -11.42 -27.39 -46.74
C LYS A 276 -12.86 -27.09 -46.30
N CYS A 277 -13.07 -26.64 -45.07
CA CYS A 277 -14.39 -26.38 -44.51
C CYS A 277 -14.95 -25.05 -45.03
N ASP A 278 -16.05 -25.11 -45.77
CA ASP A 278 -16.72 -23.92 -46.32
C ASP A 278 -17.40 -23.03 -45.27
N GLU A 279 -17.37 -23.45 -44.01
CA GLU A 279 -17.85 -22.67 -42.88
C GLU A 279 -16.87 -21.57 -42.48
N LEU A 280 -15.57 -21.74 -42.76
CA LEU A 280 -14.55 -20.75 -42.41
C LEU A 280 -14.65 -19.54 -43.34
N VAL A 281 -14.97 -18.38 -42.75
CA VAL A 281 -15.07 -17.10 -43.44
C VAL A 281 -13.73 -16.38 -43.45
N PHE A 282 -12.99 -16.49 -42.34
CA PHE A 282 -11.59 -16.08 -42.21
C PHE A 282 -10.87 -16.97 -41.19
N PHE A 283 -9.63 -17.36 -41.49
CA PHE A 283 -8.82 -18.22 -40.64
C PHE A 283 -7.33 -17.92 -40.81
N PHE A 284 -6.57 -18.16 -39.74
CA PHE A 284 -5.10 -18.13 -39.78
C PHE A 284 -4.55 -19.54 -39.95
N SER A 285 -3.61 -19.73 -40.87
CA SER A 285 -3.05 -21.05 -41.14
C SER A 285 -2.23 -21.58 -39.98
N GLY A 286 -2.57 -22.79 -39.55
CA GLY A 286 -1.91 -23.55 -38.51
C GLY A 286 -0.99 -24.61 -39.09
N SER A 287 0.20 -24.75 -38.53
CA SER A 287 0.99 -25.97 -38.68
C SER A 287 1.89 -26.20 -37.47
N CYS A 288 1.99 -27.44 -37.01
CA CYS A 288 2.75 -27.79 -35.82
C CYS A 288 4.26 -27.51 -35.98
N ASN A 289 4.75 -27.46 -37.22
CA ASN A 289 6.16 -27.22 -37.54
C ASN A 289 6.48 -25.76 -37.92
N TYR A 290 5.47 -24.89 -37.99
CA TYR A 290 5.67 -23.48 -38.37
C TYR A 290 4.98 -22.53 -37.39
N THR A 291 3.66 -22.33 -37.51
CA THR A 291 2.88 -21.40 -36.67
C THR A 291 1.56 -22.04 -36.25
N SER A 292 1.34 -22.21 -34.95
CA SER A 292 0.12 -22.84 -34.38
C SER A 292 -0.19 -22.20 -33.02
N TRP A 293 -0.27 -20.88 -33.00
CA TRP A 293 -0.36 -20.07 -31.78
C TRP A 293 -1.54 -20.43 -30.89
N HIS A 294 -2.68 -20.83 -31.46
CA HIS A 294 -3.85 -21.25 -30.68
C HIS A 294 -3.64 -22.57 -29.91
N TYR A 295 -2.76 -23.45 -30.39
CA TYR A 295 -2.32 -24.60 -29.58
C TYR A 295 -1.33 -24.14 -28.50
N ASN A 296 -0.44 -23.19 -28.81
CA ASN A 296 0.54 -22.68 -27.86
C ASN A 296 -0.11 -21.87 -26.72
N GLN A 297 0.06 -22.30 -25.47
CA GLN A 297 -0.46 -21.64 -24.24
C GLN A 297 -1.99 -21.44 -24.14
N LEU A 298 -2.77 -21.64 -25.21
CA LEU A 298 -4.23 -21.54 -25.17
C LEU A 298 -4.88 -22.92 -25.05
N TYR A 299 -5.05 -23.67 -26.14
CA TYR A 299 -5.75 -24.96 -26.05
C TYR A 299 -4.89 -26.05 -25.41
N ASN A 300 -3.57 -26.02 -25.59
CA ASN A 300 -2.69 -26.99 -24.94
C ASN A 300 -2.69 -26.83 -23.41
N TRP A 301 -2.91 -25.62 -22.91
CA TRP A 301 -3.07 -25.35 -21.48
C TRP A 301 -4.53 -25.47 -21.02
N GLY A 302 -5.52 -25.46 -21.92
CA GLY A 302 -6.93 -25.69 -21.61
C GLY A 302 -7.32 -27.14 -21.27
N VAL A 303 -6.35 -28.03 -21.04
CA VAL A 303 -6.56 -29.45 -20.65
C VAL A 303 -5.66 -29.82 -19.47
N PRO A 304 -5.99 -30.85 -18.67
CA PRO A 304 -5.27 -31.18 -17.43
C PRO A 304 -3.75 -31.37 -17.64
N SER A 305 -2.96 -31.07 -16.63
CA SER A 305 -1.52 -31.38 -16.64
C SER A 305 -1.26 -32.87 -16.85
N ASN A 306 -0.13 -33.18 -17.49
CA ASN A 306 0.27 -34.53 -17.89
C ASN A 306 -0.62 -35.21 -18.96
N SER A 307 -1.55 -34.48 -19.59
CA SER A 307 -2.48 -35.07 -20.57
C SER A 307 -1.81 -35.69 -21.79
N GLU A 308 -0.50 -35.50 -22.00
CA GLU A 308 0.26 -36.15 -23.05
C GLU A 308 0.30 -37.68 -22.86
N LEU A 309 0.15 -38.15 -21.62
CA LEU A 309 -0.07 -39.56 -21.29
C LEU A 309 -1.42 -40.07 -21.81
N PHE A 310 -2.45 -39.24 -21.76
CA PHE A 310 -3.81 -39.57 -22.17
C PHE A 310 -4.00 -39.46 -23.69
N PHE A 311 -3.52 -38.38 -24.31
CA PHE A 311 -3.64 -38.14 -25.75
C PHE A 311 -2.57 -38.88 -26.57
N ASN A 312 -1.43 -39.21 -25.97
CA ASN A 312 -0.26 -39.76 -26.64
C ASN A 312 0.27 -38.82 -27.75
N ASP A 313 0.49 -37.56 -27.43
CA ASP A 313 0.86 -36.45 -28.33
C ASP A 313 2.22 -35.80 -28.00
N TYR A 314 3.17 -36.57 -27.45
CA TYR A 314 4.51 -36.12 -27.03
C TYR A 314 5.35 -35.42 -28.10
N LYS A 315 5.13 -35.72 -29.38
CA LYS A 315 5.91 -35.17 -30.51
C LYS A 315 5.32 -33.88 -31.05
N VAL A 316 4.10 -33.52 -30.62
CA VAL A 316 3.49 -32.25 -30.94
C VAL A 316 4.22 -31.15 -30.15
N LYS A 317 4.87 -30.20 -30.84
CA LYS A 317 5.85 -29.26 -30.25
C LYS A 317 5.23 -28.08 -29.47
N HIS A 318 4.12 -28.29 -28.75
CA HIS A 318 3.39 -27.20 -28.07
C HIS A 318 3.66 -27.08 -26.56
N GLY A 319 4.65 -27.83 -26.05
CA GLY A 319 4.99 -27.88 -24.62
C GLY A 319 4.08 -28.83 -23.83
N GLY A 320 4.26 -28.89 -22.51
CA GLY A 320 3.41 -29.69 -21.62
C GLY A 320 2.04 -29.04 -21.39
N HIS A 321 1.04 -29.87 -21.07
CA HIS A 321 -0.30 -29.40 -20.68
C HIS A 321 -0.31 -28.85 -19.25
N ASN A 322 -1.22 -27.91 -18.95
CA ASN A 322 -1.16 -27.16 -17.68
C ASN A 322 -2.50 -26.83 -16.99
N GLY A 323 -3.65 -27.15 -17.58
CA GLY A 323 -4.96 -27.04 -16.94
C GLY A 323 -5.42 -25.62 -16.54
N GLU A 324 -5.14 -24.60 -17.36
CA GLU A 324 -5.45 -23.18 -17.16
C GLU A 324 -6.93 -22.94 -16.85
N PHE A 325 -7.83 -23.12 -17.83
CA PHE A 325 -9.25 -22.81 -17.67
C PHE A 325 -10.16 -24.03 -17.74
N VAL A 326 -11.29 -23.96 -17.04
CA VAL A 326 -12.37 -24.96 -17.03
C VAL A 326 -13.73 -24.28 -17.15
N CYS A 327 -14.75 -25.07 -17.49
CA CYS A 327 -16.14 -24.62 -17.45
C CYS A 327 -16.56 -24.19 -16.05
N SER A 328 -17.31 -23.07 -15.98
CA SER A 328 -18.03 -22.64 -14.79
C SER A 328 -18.94 -23.76 -14.26
N PRO A 329 -18.93 -24.04 -12.94
CA PRO A 329 -19.53 -25.24 -12.37
C PRO A 329 -21.06 -25.21 -12.44
N SER A 330 -21.64 -26.37 -12.72
CA SER A 330 -23.09 -26.56 -12.67
C SER A 330 -23.58 -27.00 -11.29
N TYR A 331 -22.73 -27.67 -10.51
CA TYR A 331 -23.07 -28.19 -9.18
C TYR A 331 -22.19 -27.56 -8.11
N ASP A 332 -22.75 -27.45 -6.91
CA ASP A 332 -21.97 -27.24 -5.70
C ASP A 332 -21.13 -28.49 -5.35
N PRO A 333 -20.16 -28.38 -4.44
CA PRO A 333 -19.29 -29.50 -4.09
C PRO A 333 -19.99 -30.66 -3.35
N THR A 334 -21.24 -30.46 -2.91
CA THR A 334 -22.09 -31.50 -2.33
C THR A 334 -22.90 -32.28 -3.39
N GLY A 335 -22.83 -31.83 -4.65
CA GLY A 335 -23.53 -32.42 -5.78
C GLY A 335 -24.92 -31.83 -6.01
N MET A 336 -25.26 -30.69 -5.38
CA MET A 336 -26.52 -30.00 -5.62
C MET A 336 -26.40 -29.08 -6.84
N LEU A 337 -27.37 -29.13 -7.74
CA LEU A 337 -27.40 -28.26 -8.92
C LEU A 337 -27.61 -26.80 -8.48
N TYR A 338 -26.80 -25.88 -9.01
CA TYR A 338 -27.03 -24.45 -8.81
C TYR A 338 -28.29 -23.97 -9.56
N ASP A 339 -28.74 -22.76 -9.23
CA ASP A 339 -29.91 -22.10 -9.86
C ASP A 339 -29.53 -20.71 -10.41
N PHE A 340 -28.39 -20.63 -11.11
CA PHE A 340 -27.92 -19.38 -11.73
C PHE A 340 -28.49 -19.22 -13.14
N GLU A 341 -28.86 -17.98 -13.49
CA GLU A 341 -29.26 -17.64 -14.86
C GLU A 341 -28.08 -17.75 -15.84
N LEU A 342 -26.89 -17.31 -15.42
CA LEU A 342 -25.66 -17.28 -16.22
C LEU A 342 -24.67 -18.33 -15.72
N GLY A 343 -23.72 -18.69 -16.58
CA GLY A 343 -22.75 -19.73 -16.31
C GLY A 343 -23.38 -21.11 -16.32
N MET A 344 -22.99 -21.97 -15.37
CA MET A 344 -23.38 -23.39 -15.35
C MET A 344 -23.17 -24.04 -16.72
N THR A 345 -21.99 -23.81 -17.31
CA THR A 345 -21.74 -23.97 -18.75
C THR A 345 -22.18 -25.32 -19.26
N VAL A 346 -21.80 -26.40 -18.57
CA VAL A 346 -22.14 -27.77 -18.97
C VAL A 346 -23.64 -28.01 -18.86
N GLN A 347 -24.31 -27.48 -17.84
CA GLN A 347 -25.76 -27.56 -17.70
C GLN A 347 -26.51 -26.91 -18.88
N LYS A 348 -25.99 -25.82 -19.44
CA LYS A 348 -26.59 -25.17 -20.62
C LYS A 348 -26.63 -26.09 -21.84
N PHE A 349 -25.65 -27.00 -21.98
CA PHE A 349 -25.69 -28.06 -23.00
C PHE A 349 -26.65 -29.19 -22.58
N ARG A 350 -26.67 -29.59 -21.29
CA ARG A 350 -27.58 -30.65 -20.79
C ARG A 350 -29.05 -30.30 -20.88
N LYS A 351 -29.40 -29.01 -20.97
CA LYS A 351 -30.76 -28.50 -21.20
C LYS A 351 -31.45 -29.23 -22.36
N TYR A 352 -30.69 -29.61 -23.40
CA TYR A 352 -31.22 -30.30 -24.57
C TYR A 352 -30.65 -31.71 -24.71
N PRO A 353 -31.48 -32.75 -24.64
CA PRO A 353 -31.00 -34.12 -24.66
C PRO A 353 -30.44 -34.51 -26.04
N GLY A 354 -29.35 -35.27 -26.04
CA GLY A 354 -28.74 -35.81 -27.25
C GLY A 354 -27.72 -34.89 -27.94
N ASP A 355 -27.26 -33.82 -27.29
CA ASP A 355 -26.16 -33.00 -27.81
C ASP A 355 -24.87 -33.84 -27.88
N VAL A 356 -24.39 -34.12 -29.10
CA VAL A 356 -23.22 -34.98 -29.32
C VAL A 356 -21.92 -34.39 -28.78
N ARG A 357 -21.86 -33.07 -28.52
CA ARG A 357 -20.68 -32.41 -27.95
C ARG A 357 -20.46 -32.77 -26.48
N LEU A 358 -21.53 -33.12 -25.74
CA LEU A 358 -21.47 -33.49 -24.33
C LEU A 358 -20.78 -34.83 -24.06
N ALA A 359 -20.55 -35.64 -25.10
CA ALA A 359 -19.77 -36.86 -24.94
C ALA A 359 -18.36 -36.54 -24.41
N LYS A 360 -17.80 -37.46 -23.60
CA LYS A 360 -16.39 -37.37 -23.18
C LYS A 360 -15.52 -37.40 -24.42
N TYR A 361 -14.56 -36.46 -24.50
CA TYR A 361 -13.59 -36.42 -25.57
C TYR A 361 -12.82 -37.74 -25.66
N LYS A 362 -12.81 -38.33 -26.86
CA LYS A 362 -12.00 -39.50 -27.21
C LYS A 362 -11.39 -39.29 -28.58
N ASN A 363 -10.09 -39.56 -28.68
CA ASN A 363 -9.45 -39.76 -29.96
C ASN A 363 -9.80 -41.16 -30.50
N LEU A 364 -10.41 -41.21 -31.69
CA LEU A 364 -10.84 -42.45 -32.34
C LEU A 364 -9.80 -43.00 -33.33
N GLY A 365 -8.72 -42.26 -33.56
CA GLY A 365 -7.69 -42.56 -34.54
C GLY A 365 -8.06 -42.14 -35.97
N GLY A 366 -7.05 -41.89 -36.78
CA GLY A 366 -7.20 -41.50 -38.19
C GLY A 366 -7.77 -40.10 -38.38
N GLY A 367 -7.42 -39.16 -37.48
CA GLY A 367 -7.91 -37.78 -37.51
C GLY A 367 -9.41 -37.67 -37.21
N LYS A 368 -9.92 -38.48 -36.26
CA LYS A 368 -11.33 -38.48 -35.86
C LYS A 368 -11.47 -38.44 -34.35
N ARG A 369 -12.53 -37.78 -33.88
CA ARG A 369 -12.85 -37.64 -32.45
C ARG A 369 -14.32 -37.84 -32.15
N GLU A 370 -14.61 -38.10 -30.88
CA GLU A 370 -15.94 -38.08 -30.28
C GLU A 370 -15.93 -37.08 -29.11
N GLY A 371 -16.97 -36.25 -28.97
CA GLY A 371 -17.14 -35.37 -27.81
C GLY A 371 -16.23 -34.14 -27.77
N MET A 372 -16.54 -33.22 -26.86
CA MET A 372 -15.82 -31.95 -26.67
C MET A 372 -15.31 -31.76 -25.23
N PHE A 373 -15.73 -32.55 -24.26
CA PHE A 373 -15.41 -32.30 -22.84
C PHE A 373 -14.56 -33.40 -22.20
N LEU A 374 -13.67 -33.04 -21.28
CA LEU A 374 -13.01 -33.99 -20.38
C LEU A 374 -13.62 -33.91 -18.98
N PHE A 375 -13.96 -35.08 -18.44
CA PHE A 375 -14.57 -35.23 -17.12
C PHE A 375 -14.32 -36.62 -16.53
N GLY A 376 -14.60 -36.82 -15.24
CA GLY A 376 -14.38 -38.09 -14.55
C GLY A 376 -12.92 -38.55 -14.62
N ASN A 377 -12.72 -39.88 -14.58
CA ASN A 377 -11.39 -40.47 -14.69
C ASN A 377 -10.84 -40.38 -16.14
N LEU A 378 -9.58 -40.00 -16.30
CA LEU A 378 -8.85 -40.04 -17.57
C LEU A 378 -7.89 -41.23 -17.57
N GLU A 379 -8.21 -42.28 -18.33
CA GLU A 379 -7.44 -43.53 -18.36
C GLU A 379 -6.51 -43.60 -19.57
N TYR A 380 -5.27 -44.04 -19.36
CA TYR A 380 -4.28 -44.25 -20.42
C TYR A 380 -3.54 -45.58 -20.24
N THR A 381 -2.87 -46.05 -21.30
CA THR A 381 -2.08 -47.30 -21.25
C THR A 381 -0.60 -46.98 -21.38
N GLN A 382 0.19 -47.44 -20.41
CA GLN A 382 1.65 -47.29 -20.42
C GLN A 382 2.29 -48.66 -20.18
N ASN A 383 3.15 -49.10 -21.12
CA ASN A 383 3.80 -50.41 -21.08
C ASN A 383 2.79 -51.58 -20.93
N GLY A 384 1.62 -51.48 -21.56
CA GLY A 384 0.54 -52.48 -21.48
C GLY A 384 -0.27 -52.46 -20.18
N ILE A 385 0.00 -51.53 -19.26
CA ILE A 385 -0.72 -51.39 -17.98
C ILE A 385 -1.65 -50.18 -18.09
N LYS A 386 -2.93 -50.37 -17.76
CA LYS A 386 -3.89 -49.28 -17.62
C LYS A 386 -3.58 -48.45 -16.37
N ARG A 387 -3.55 -47.14 -16.52
CA ARG A 387 -3.31 -46.14 -15.48
C ARG A 387 -4.34 -45.03 -15.59
N LYS A 388 -4.46 -44.24 -14.53
CA LYS A 388 -5.24 -43.00 -14.51
C LYS A 388 -4.30 -41.82 -14.46
N LEU A 389 -4.70 -40.74 -15.12
CA LEU A 389 -3.98 -39.48 -15.06
C LEU A 389 -3.97 -38.98 -13.61
N LYS A 390 -2.89 -38.32 -13.21
CA LYS A 390 -2.68 -37.86 -11.83
C LYS A 390 -2.52 -36.35 -11.77
N ALA A 391 -2.89 -35.77 -10.64
CA ALA A 391 -2.56 -34.38 -10.34
C ALA A 391 -1.03 -34.18 -10.36
N PRO A 392 -0.52 -33.05 -10.89
CA PRO A 392 0.91 -32.84 -11.06
C PRO A 392 1.65 -32.65 -9.72
N GLU A 393 1.02 -32.00 -8.76
CA GLU A 393 1.65 -31.59 -7.48
C GLU A 393 1.24 -32.48 -6.31
N MET A 394 0.23 -33.35 -6.50
CA MET A 394 -0.38 -34.13 -5.43
C MET A 394 -0.59 -35.60 -5.87
N PRO A 395 -0.42 -36.59 -4.98
CA PRO A 395 -0.37 -38.00 -5.40
C PRO A 395 -1.75 -38.68 -5.51
N TYR A 396 -2.76 -38.01 -6.08
CA TYR A 396 -4.08 -38.57 -6.37
C TYR A 396 -4.36 -38.74 -7.87
N ASP A 397 -5.21 -39.71 -8.20
CA ASP A 397 -5.72 -39.92 -9.57
C ASP A 397 -6.83 -38.88 -9.84
N LEU A 398 -6.79 -38.25 -11.01
CA LEU A 398 -7.79 -37.24 -11.40
C LEU A 398 -9.17 -37.89 -11.61
N CYS A 399 -10.17 -37.24 -11.03
CA CYS A 399 -11.58 -37.51 -11.20
C CYS A 399 -12.29 -36.16 -11.38
N ILE A 400 -12.27 -35.64 -12.61
CA ILE A 400 -12.71 -34.28 -12.96
C ILE A 400 -14.24 -34.13 -12.79
N ARG A 401 -14.69 -33.02 -12.22
CA ARG A 401 -16.09 -32.80 -11.79
C ARG A 401 -16.66 -31.51 -12.34
N ASP A 402 -17.97 -31.49 -12.49
CA ASP A 402 -18.74 -30.28 -12.85
C ASP A 402 -19.06 -29.46 -11.59
N ALA A 403 -18.03 -29.23 -10.77
CA ALA A 403 -18.08 -28.54 -9.49
C ALA A 403 -16.67 -28.03 -9.16
N VAL A 404 -16.56 -27.02 -8.31
CA VAL A 404 -15.27 -26.46 -7.83
C VAL A 404 -15.15 -26.65 -6.33
N GLY A 405 -14.15 -27.42 -5.89
CA GLY A 405 -13.90 -27.72 -4.48
C GLY A 405 -12.69 -28.63 -4.26
N GLN A 406 -12.35 -28.92 -3.00
CA GLN A 406 -11.20 -29.74 -2.61
C GLN A 406 -11.55 -31.25 -2.60
N PHE A 407 -11.64 -31.88 -3.77
CA PHE A 407 -12.04 -33.28 -3.90
C PHE A 407 -10.88 -34.28 -3.69
N HIS A 408 -9.68 -33.96 -4.14
CA HIS A 408 -8.46 -34.78 -4.04
C HIS A 408 -8.69 -36.28 -4.33
N TYR A 409 -8.59 -37.14 -3.29
CA TYR A 409 -8.72 -38.60 -3.38
C TYR A 409 -10.18 -39.10 -3.46
N MET A 410 -11.14 -38.20 -3.59
CA MET A 410 -12.56 -38.54 -3.55
C MET A 410 -12.99 -39.35 -4.77
N LYS A 411 -13.62 -40.49 -4.52
CA LYS A 411 -14.17 -41.39 -5.56
C LYS A 411 -15.28 -40.71 -6.34
N GLU A 412 -15.42 -41.08 -7.62
CA GLU A 412 -16.37 -40.49 -8.58
C GLU A 412 -17.82 -40.46 -8.09
N ASP A 413 -18.27 -41.47 -7.33
CA ASP A 413 -19.63 -41.57 -6.77
C ASP A 413 -19.84 -40.84 -5.43
N LYS A 414 -18.83 -40.11 -4.94
CA LYS A 414 -18.86 -39.38 -3.67
C LYS A 414 -18.72 -37.88 -3.89
N TRP A 415 -19.30 -37.11 -2.98
CA TRP A 415 -19.29 -35.64 -2.95
C TRP A 415 -18.79 -35.14 -1.60
N LEU A 416 -18.42 -33.87 -1.53
CA LEU A 416 -18.02 -33.23 -0.28
C LEU A 416 -19.24 -33.00 0.62
N THR A 417 -18.98 -32.81 1.91
CA THR A 417 -20.03 -32.46 2.88
C THR A 417 -20.25 -30.96 3.00
N SER A 418 -19.31 -30.14 2.52
CA SER A 418 -19.39 -28.68 2.52
C SER A 418 -19.72 -28.17 1.12
N ALA A 419 -20.57 -27.14 1.05
CA ALA A 419 -20.94 -26.47 -0.20
C ALA A 419 -19.99 -25.30 -0.55
N ASN A 420 -18.94 -25.05 0.24
CA ASN A 420 -18.01 -23.94 0.00
C ASN A 420 -17.35 -24.06 -1.37
N SER A 421 -17.58 -23.06 -2.21
CA SER A 421 -17.14 -23.04 -3.61
C SER A 421 -16.94 -21.59 -4.06
N ASP A 422 -15.71 -21.24 -4.33
CA ASP A 422 -15.27 -19.98 -4.91
C ASP A 422 -13.95 -20.16 -5.68
N MET A 423 -13.48 -19.12 -6.36
CA MET A 423 -12.23 -19.07 -7.13
C MET A 423 -10.96 -19.47 -6.34
N THR A 424 -11.00 -19.58 -5.01
CA THR A 424 -9.87 -19.99 -4.16
C THR A 424 -9.94 -21.43 -3.67
N THR A 425 -11.09 -22.09 -3.83
CA THR A 425 -11.40 -23.39 -3.23
C THR A 425 -11.13 -24.60 -4.13
N GLY A 426 -10.63 -24.41 -5.35
CA GLY A 426 -10.45 -25.47 -6.33
C GLY A 426 -9.23 -26.37 -6.13
N ASP A 427 -9.31 -27.56 -6.70
CA ASP A 427 -8.23 -28.54 -6.87
C ASP A 427 -8.10 -28.94 -8.37
N TYR A 428 -7.26 -29.90 -8.71
CA TYR A 428 -7.14 -30.38 -10.09
C TYR A 428 -8.35 -31.20 -10.60
N ASN A 429 -9.32 -31.53 -9.73
CA ASN A 429 -10.58 -32.16 -10.13
C ASN A 429 -11.67 -31.13 -10.46
N SER A 430 -11.43 -29.84 -10.18
CA SER A 430 -12.44 -28.80 -10.25
C SER A 430 -12.71 -28.31 -11.67
N GLY A 431 -13.97 -28.40 -12.10
CA GLY A 431 -14.51 -27.95 -13.40
C GLY A 431 -14.19 -28.88 -14.59
N TRP A 432 -15.10 -28.98 -15.56
CA TRP A 432 -14.87 -29.75 -16.80
C TRP A 432 -13.98 -28.97 -17.77
N TYR A 433 -13.08 -29.67 -18.46
CA TYR A 433 -12.25 -29.06 -19.50
C TYR A 433 -12.90 -29.17 -20.88
N THR A 434 -12.61 -28.22 -21.76
CA THR A 434 -13.12 -28.16 -23.14
C THR A 434 -12.01 -28.40 -24.15
N VAL A 435 -12.20 -29.38 -25.04
CA VAL A 435 -11.30 -29.78 -26.12
C VAL A 435 -11.95 -29.43 -27.48
N LYS A 436 -12.12 -28.13 -27.72
CA LYS A 436 -12.78 -27.64 -28.93
C LYS A 436 -11.92 -27.82 -30.18
N TYR A 437 -10.63 -27.50 -30.08
CA TYR A 437 -9.63 -27.94 -31.05
C TYR A 437 -9.13 -29.33 -30.66
N PRO A 438 -8.96 -30.26 -31.62
CA PRO A 438 -8.62 -31.64 -31.33
C PRO A 438 -7.18 -31.75 -30.81
N MET A 439 -7.00 -32.62 -29.81
CA MET A 439 -5.71 -33.15 -29.38
C MET A 439 -5.57 -34.56 -29.96
N TYR A 440 -4.92 -34.65 -31.12
CA TYR A 440 -4.67 -35.91 -31.81
C TYR A 440 -3.33 -36.52 -31.39
N SER A 441 -3.23 -37.84 -31.45
CA SER A 441 -2.02 -38.55 -31.03
C SER A 441 -0.88 -38.33 -32.03
N ASP A 442 0.35 -38.59 -31.60
CA ASP A 442 1.58 -38.52 -32.42
C ASP A 442 1.52 -39.34 -33.72
N THR A 443 0.65 -40.33 -33.78
CA THR A 443 0.50 -41.24 -34.92
C THR A 443 -0.66 -40.89 -35.83
N ASP A 444 -1.49 -39.91 -35.44
CA ASP A 444 -2.62 -39.50 -36.23
C ASP A 444 -2.23 -38.55 -37.36
N PRO A 445 -2.85 -38.68 -38.54
CA PRO A 445 -2.71 -37.69 -39.58
C PRO A 445 -3.27 -36.34 -39.11
N GLY A 446 -2.50 -35.26 -39.27
CA GLY A 446 -2.94 -33.90 -38.96
C GLY A 446 -2.82 -33.47 -37.50
N ALA A 447 -2.04 -34.19 -36.67
CA ALA A 447 -1.77 -33.76 -35.30
C ALA A 447 -1.11 -32.36 -35.25
N GLY A 448 -1.81 -31.39 -34.66
CA GLY A 448 -1.37 -30.00 -34.56
C GLY A 448 -1.41 -29.20 -35.88
N GLU A 449 -2.16 -29.67 -36.89
CA GLU A 449 -2.26 -29.02 -38.21
C GLU A 449 -3.57 -28.22 -38.41
N SER A 450 -4.40 -28.06 -37.39
CA SER A 450 -5.65 -27.29 -37.51
C SER A 450 -5.36 -25.81 -37.74
N ASP A 451 -6.04 -25.19 -38.69
CA ASP A 451 -6.05 -23.73 -38.84
C ASP A 451 -6.88 -23.08 -37.73
N PHE A 452 -6.56 -21.85 -37.33
CA PHE A 452 -7.39 -21.14 -36.36
C PHE A 452 -8.57 -20.45 -37.03
N ALA A 453 -9.78 -20.94 -36.75
CA ALA A 453 -11.05 -20.38 -37.19
C ALA A 453 -11.37 -19.07 -36.47
N GLU A 454 -10.97 -17.92 -37.03
CA GLU A 454 -11.22 -16.58 -36.46
C GLU A 454 -12.64 -16.06 -36.75
N ILE A 455 -13.19 -16.36 -37.93
CA ILE A 455 -14.59 -16.05 -38.28
C ILE A 455 -15.21 -17.26 -38.98
N ARG A 456 -16.37 -17.70 -38.48
CA ARG A 456 -17.16 -18.80 -39.05
C ARG A 456 -18.53 -18.30 -39.50
N LEU A 457 -19.13 -18.94 -40.49
CA LEU A 457 -20.47 -18.57 -40.99
C LEU A 457 -21.55 -18.58 -39.89
N PRO A 458 -21.57 -19.49 -38.90
CA PRO A 458 -22.47 -19.41 -37.77
C PRO A 458 -22.45 -18.07 -37.04
N GLU A 459 -21.32 -17.36 -36.97
CA GLU A 459 -21.27 -16.05 -36.30
C GLU A 459 -22.20 -15.06 -37.01
N ILE A 460 -22.22 -15.10 -38.34
CA ILE A 460 -23.04 -14.24 -39.18
C ILE A 460 -24.51 -14.64 -39.11
N ILE A 461 -24.79 -15.94 -39.13
CA ILE A 461 -26.14 -16.49 -38.98
C ILE A 461 -26.73 -16.10 -37.61
N TYR A 462 -25.92 -16.15 -36.55
CA TYR A 462 -26.35 -15.83 -35.20
C TYR A 462 -26.53 -14.32 -35.01
N ALA A 463 -25.65 -13.50 -35.58
CA ALA A 463 -25.83 -12.04 -35.62
C ALA A 463 -27.13 -11.65 -36.34
N LEU A 464 -27.42 -12.30 -37.47
CA LEU A 464 -28.65 -12.11 -38.22
C LEU A 464 -29.88 -12.56 -37.42
N ALA A 465 -29.81 -13.73 -36.76
CA ALA A 465 -30.87 -14.24 -35.90
C ALA A 465 -31.14 -13.30 -34.72
N GLU A 466 -30.08 -12.78 -34.07
CA GLU A 466 -30.20 -11.80 -32.99
C GLU A 466 -30.90 -10.52 -33.48
N CYS A 467 -30.51 -9.99 -34.64
CA CYS A 467 -31.16 -8.81 -35.22
C CYS A 467 -32.66 -9.06 -35.47
N LYS A 468 -33.02 -10.22 -36.04
CA LYS A 468 -34.42 -10.60 -36.29
C LYS A 468 -35.20 -10.77 -35.00
N LEU A 469 -34.61 -11.42 -34.00
CA LEU A 469 -35.25 -11.63 -32.70
C LEU A 469 -35.50 -10.30 -31.97
N ARG A 470 -34.52 -9.38 -31.98
CA ARG A 470 -34.68 -8.02 -31.44
C ARG A 470 -35.78 -7.21 -32.15
N LYS A 471 -36.09 -7.52 -33.41
CA LYS A 471 -37.22 -6.96 -34.18
C LYS A 471 -38.54 -7.71 -33.99
N GLY A 472 -38.59 -8.71 -33.11
CA GLY A 472 -39.78 -9.52 -32.83
C GLY A 472 -40.02 -10.67 -33.80
N ASP A 473 -39.06 -11.01 -34.68
CA ASP A 473 -39.14 -12.14 -35.61
C ASP A 473 -38.45 -13.40 -35.06
N ALA A 474 -39.04 -13.96 -34.00
CA ALA A 474 -38.53 -15.20 -33.39
C ALA A 474 -38.60 -16.41 -34.34
N THR A 475 -39.57 -16.43 -35.28
CA THR A 475 -39.71 -17.51 -36.27
C THR A 475 -38.58 -17.48 -37.29
N GLY A 476 -38.22 -16.31 -37.81
CA GLY A 476 -37.09 -16.14 -38.72
C GLY A 476 -35.76 -16.42 -38.02
N ALA A 477 -35.57 -15.90 -36.80
CA ALA A 477 -34.39 -16.19 -35.99
C ALA A 477 -34.23 -17.70 -35.70
N GLY A 478 -35.31 -18.37 -35.29
CA GLY A 478 -35.30 -19.80 -35.00
C GLY A 478 -34.87 -20.65 -36.21
N LYS A 479 -35.37 -20.35 -37.41
CA LYS A 479 -34.95 -21.04 -38.65
C LYS A 479 -33.46 -20.88 -38.95
N LEU A 480 -32.92 -19.67 -38.75
CA LEU A 480 -31.50 -19.39 -38.94
C LEU A 480 -30.65 -20.21 -37.96
N LEU A 481 -30.98 -20.17 -36.67
CA LEU A 481 -30.25 -20.97 -35.67
C LEU A 481 -30.35 -22.47 -35.94
N ASN A 482 -31.53 -22.95 -36.37
CA ASN A 482 -31.75 -24.35 -36.72
C ASN A 482 -30.89 -24.85 -37.89
N SER A 483 -30.42 -23.96 -38.79
CA SER A 483 -29.51 -24.34 -39.87
C SER A 483 -28.12 -24.75 -39.36
N VAL A 484 -27.75 -24.30 -38.16
CA VAL A 484 -26.53 -24.71 -37.47
C VAL A 484 -26.84 -25.81 -36.46
N ARG A 485 -27.83 -25.58 -35.61
CA ARG A 485 -28.14 -26.39 -34.42
C ARG A 485 -28.44 -27.87 -34.72
N ARG A 486 -28.95 -28.18 -35.92
CA ARG A 486 -29.30 -29.55 -36.33
C ARG A 486 -28.13 -30.53 -36.23
N ARG A 487 -26.89 -30.09 -36.53
CA ARG A 487 -25.70 -30.96 -36.54
C ARG A 487 -25.33 -31.53 -35.17
N TYR A 488 -25.86 -30.94 -34.09
CA TYR A 488 -25.56 -31.34 -32.73
C TYR A 488 -26.40 -32.50 -32.23
N TYR A 489 -27.49 -32.84 -32.93
CA TYR A 489 -28.51 -33.74 -32.40
C TYR A 489 -28.87 -34.86 -33.39
N PRO A 490 -29.11 -36.09 -32.91
CA PRO A 490 -29.65 -37.16 -33.74
C PRO A 490 -31.02 -36.79 -34.34
N GLN A 491 -31.31 -37.32 -35.52
CA GLN A 491 -32.57 -37.06 -36.24
C GLN A 491 -33.84 -37.24 -35.38
N ALA A 492 -33.84 -38.25 -34.49
CA ALA A 492 -34.97 -38.54 -33.61
C ALA A 492 -35.25 -37.45 -32.56
N MET A 493 -34.25 -36.63 -32.22
CA MET A 493 -34.35 -35.59 -31.19
C MET A 493 -34.70 -34.22 -31.75
N LEU A 494 -34.60 -34.02 -33.07
CA LEU A 494 -34.71 -32.70 -33.71
C LEU A 494 -36.00 -31.95 -33.36
N ARG A 495 -37.14 -32.65 -33.28
CA ARG A 495 -38.41 -32.00 -32.93
C ARG A 495 -38.41 -31.40 -31.51
N HIS A 496 -37.62 -31.96 -30.59
CA HIS A 496 -37.55 -31.54 -29.18
C HIS A 496 -36.49 -30.46 -28.91
N VAL A 497 -35.51 -30.31 -29.80
CA VAL A 497 -34.33 -29.47 -29.56
C VAL A 497 -34.23 -28.28 -30.51
N LEU A 498 -34.87 -28.33 -31.68
CA LEU A 498 -34.91 -27.22 -32.63
C LEU A 498 -35.93 -26.14 -32.19
N TYR A 499 -35.64 -24.90 -32.55
CA TYR A 499 -36.52 -23.76 -32.30
C TYR A 499 -37.76 -23.81 -33.20
N ALA A 500 -38.87 -23.23 -32.73
CA ALA A 500 -40.08 -23.05 -33.53
C ALA A 500 -39.76 -22.29 -34.84
N PRO A 501 -40.37 -22.67 -35.98
CA PRO A 501 -41.48 -23.63 -36.11
C PRO A 501 -41.04 -25.08 -36.40
N GLU A 502 -39.75 -25.33 -36.63
CA GLU A 502 -39.24 -26.65 -37.03
C GLU A 502 -39.24 -27.66 -35.86
N GLY A 503 -38.97 -27.17 -34.65
CA GLY A 503 -39.12 -27.93 -33.41
C GLY A 503 -40.14 -27.31 -32.45
N ASN A 504 -39.99 -27.64 -31.17
CA ASN A 504 -40.90 -27.27 -30.08
C ASN A 504 -40.25 -26.31 -29.06
N VAL A 505 -39.03 -25.82 -29.31
CA VAL A 505 -38.34 -24.91 -28.38
C VAL A 505 -38.70 -23.47 -28.71
N ASP A 506 -39.13 -22.71 -27.70
CA ASP A 506 -39.37 -21.28 -27.83
C ASP A 506 -38.03 -20.51 -27.76
N LEU A 507 -37.87 -19.50 -28.63
CA LEU A 507 -36.68 -18.66 -28.70
C LEU A 507 -37.00 -17.27 -28.17
N ASP A 508 -36.38 -16.91 -27.06
CA ASP A 508 -36.36 -15.56 -26.49
C ASP A 508 -34.92 -15.04 -26.35
N MET A 509 -34.75 -13.84 -25.79
CA MET A 509 -33.43 -13.20 -25.67
C MET A 509 -32.49 -13.92 -24.69
N ASP A 510 -33.01 -14.54 -23.63
CA ASP A 510 -32.16 -15.29 -22.69
C ASP A 510 -31.69 -16.61 -23.34
N GLU A 511 -32.58 -17.29 -24.06
CA GLU A 511 -32.24 -18.47 -24.85
C GLU A 511 -31.28 -18.14 -26.00
N MET A 512 -31.41 -16.98 -26.64
CA MET A 512 -30.47 -16.52 -27.66
C MET A 512 -29.06 -16.30 -27.07
N LEU A 513 -28.95 -15.72 -25.88
CA LEU A 513 -27.67 -15.56 -25.18
C LEU A 513 -27.05 -16.92 -24.81
N ASP A 514 -27.87 -17.86 -24.34
CA ASP A 514 -27.46 -19.24 -24.07
C ASP A 514 -27.01 -19.95 -25.36
N GLU A 515 -27.66 -19.69 -26.51
CA GLU A 515 -27.30 -20.30 -27.79
C GLU A 515 -25.98 -19.74 -28.35
N TRP A 516 -25.75 -18.43 -28.26
CA TRP A 516 -24.42 -17.84 -28.48
C TRP A 516 -23.35 -18.54 -27.64
N GLY A 517 -23.65 -18.77 -26.36
CA GLY A 517 -22.73 -19.46 -25.44
C GLY A 517 -22.46 -20.91 -25.82
N ARG A 518 -23.46 -21.67 -26.28
CA ARG A 518 -23.26 -23.08 -26.69
C ARG A 518 -22.49 -23.23 -27.98
N GLU A 519 -22.76 -22.38 -28.97
CA GLU A 519 -22.06 -22.41 -30.26
C GLU A 519 -20.60 -21.98 -30.12
N PHE A 520 -20.36 -20.87 -29.41
CA PHE A 520 -19.08 -20.18 -29.38
C PHE A 520 -18.27 -20.36 -28.10
N LEU A 521 -18.59 -21.36 -27.27
CA LEU A 521 -17.80 -21.70 -26.09
C LEU A 521 -16.31 -21.81 -26.46
N ALA A 522 -15.46 -21.09 -25.73
CA ALA A 522 -14.01 -21.06 -25.95
C ALA A 522 -13.59 -20.60 -27.36
N GLU A 523 -14.22 -19.54 -27.89
CA GLU A 523 -13.82 -18.90 -29.16
C GLU A 523 -13.42 -17.42 -29.01
N GLY A 524 -13.23 -16.91 -27.79
CA GLY A 524 -12.66 -15.59 -27.54
C GLY A 524 -13.65 -14.44 -27.72
N ARG A 525 -14.92 -14.60 -27.30
CA ARG A 525 -15.96 -13.58 -27.51
C ARG A 525 -17.02 -13.40 -26.42
N ARG A 526 -17.08 -14.28 -25.43
CA ARG A 526 -18.24 -14.34 -24.51
C ARG A 526 -18.53 -13.01 -23.81
N ARG A 527 -17.49 -12.25 -23.44
CA ARG A 527 -17.58 -10.92 -22.83
C ARG A 527 -18.45 -9.95 -23.63
N ILE A 528 -18.18 -9.74 -24.92
CA ILE A 528 -18.92 -8.74 -25.70
C ILE A 528 -20.38 -9.16 -25.91
N ASP A 529 -20.66 -10.47 -26.00
CA ASP A 529 -22.04 -10.95 -26.06
C ASP A 529 -22.78 -10.65 -24.73
N LEU A 530 -22.16 -10.87 -23.57
CA LEU A 530 -22.75 -10.48 -22.27
C LEU A 530 -22.97 -8.96 -22.15
N ILE A 531 -22.05 -8.14 -22.67
CA ILE A 531 -22.18 -6.68 -22.67
C ILE A 531 -23.39 -6.26 -23.50
N ARG A 532 -23.52 -6.75 -24.74
CA ARG A 532 -24.62 -6.42 -25.67
C ARG A 532 -25.99 -6.89 -25.19
N PHE A 533 -26.03 -7.92 -24.34
CA PHE A 533 -27.26 -8.39 -23.70
C PHE A 533 -27.52 -7.72 -22.34
N GLY A 534 -26.63 -6.82 -21.89
CA GLY A 534 -26.78 -6.10 -20.63
C GLY A 534 -26.68 -7.01 -19.41
N LYS A 535 -25.94 -8.12 -19.51
CA LYS A 535 -25.79 -9.15 -18.48
C LYS A 535 -24.37 -9.20 -17.88
N PHE A 536 -23.39 -8.53 -18.51
CA PHE A 536 -21.99 -8.55 -18.06
C PHE A 536 -21.81 -8.01 -16.63
N CYS A 537 -22.32 -6.80 -16.35
CA CYS A 537 -22.17 -6.18 -15.03
C CYS A 537 -23.31 -6.53 -14.06
N THR A 538 -24.50 -6.83 -14.57
CA THR A 538 -25.68 -7.07 -13.73
C THR A 538 -25.94 -8.54 -13.44
N GLY A 539 -25.26 -9.43 -14.17
CA GLY A 539 -25.44 -10.87 -14.08
C GLY A 539 -24.87 -11.46 -12.80
N LYS A 540 -25.41 -12.61 -12.42
CA LYS A 540 -24.90 -13.45 -11.34
C LYS A 540 -24.59 -14.84 -11.89
N TRP A 541 -23.40 -15.34 -11.63
CA TRP A 541 -23.01 -16.72 -11.97
C TRP A 541 -22.04 -17.23 -10.92
N TRP A 542 -22.28 -18.44 -10.42
CA TRP A 542 -21.42 -19.08 -9.41
C TRP A 542 -21.10 -18.15 -8.22
N ASP A 543 -19.85 -17.73 -8.04
CA ASP A 543 -19.39 -16.84 -6.97
C ASP A 543 -19.25 -15.36 -7.40
N LYS A 544 -19.56 -15.03 -8.67
CA LYS A 544 -19.69 -13.65 -9.14
C LYS A 544 -21.03 -13.04 -8.74
N ASN A 545 -20.95 -11.88 -8.07
CA ASN A 545 -22.10 -11.00 -7.82
C ASN A 545 -22.16 -9.84 -8.82
N PRO A 546 -23.32 -9.18 -8.99
CA PRO A 546 -23.42 -7.98 -9.82
C PRO A 546 -22.41 -6.89 -9.40
N ASP A 547 -21.88 -6.18 -10.37
CA ASP A 547 -20.99 -5.04 -10.18
C ASP A 547 -21.77 -3.84 -9.60
N ALA A 548 -21.03 -2.91 -8.99
CA ALA A 548 -21.62 -1.67 -8.47
C ALA A 548 -22.14 -0.73 -9.57
N ASP A 549 -21.47 -0.73 -10.73
CA ASP A 549 -21.81 0.05 -11.91
C ASP A 549 -21.31 -0.66 -13.19
N ASP A 550 -21.23 0.04 -14.32
CA ASP A 550 -20.85 -0.54 -15.61
C ASP A 550 -19.43 -0.20 -16.11
N HIS A 551 -18.55 0.31 -15.25
CA HIS A 551 -17.17 0.67 -15.62
C HIS A 551 -16.40 -0.52 -16.22
N ALA A 552 -16.65 -1.74 -15.77
CA ALA A 552 -16.00 -2.96 -16.24
C ALA A 552 -16.26 -3.29 -17.73
N LYS A 553 -17.28 -2.68 -18.35
CA LYS A 553 -17.52 -2.82 -19.81
C LYS A 553 -16.36 -2.29 -20.65
N ILE A 554 -15.49 -1.46 -20.08
CA ILE A 554 -14.33 -0.88 -20.74
C ILE A 554 -13.10 -1.17 -19.87
N TYR A 555 -12.05 -1.74 -20.48
CA TYR A 555 -10.79 -1.92 -19.79
C TYR A 555 -10.09 -0.57 -19.58
N PRO A 556 -9.41 -0.37 -18.44
CA PRO A 556 -8.61 0.82 -18.24
C PRO A 556 -7.46 0.87 -19.25
N VAL A 557 -7.09 2.07 -19.68
CA VAL A 557 -5.84 2.25 -20.42
C VAL A 557 -4.68 1.89 -19.49
N PRO A 558 -3.73 1.07 -19.94
CA PRO A 558 -2.66 0.61 -19.06
C PRO A 558 -1.79 1.76 -18.54
N ARG A 559 -1.50 1.79 -17.23
CA ARG A 559 -0.80 2.92 -16.59
C ARG A 559 0.64 3.12 -17.10
N SER A 560 1.33 2.07 -17.53
CA SER A 560 2.66 2.21 -18.14
C SER A 560 2.68 3.06 -19.42
N LEU A 561 1.51 3.25 -20.05
CA LEU A 561 1.33 4.06 -21.26
C LEU A 561 0.87 5.50 -20.95
N THR A 562 0.67 5.84 -19.68
CA THR A 562 0.34 7.21 -19.29
C THR A 562 1.57 8.12 -19.20
N ARG A 563 2.76 7.67 -19.65
CA ARG A 563 3.84 8.62 -19.99
C ARG A 563 3.37 9.46 -21.15
N ASN A 564 3.05 10.72 -20.86
CA ASN A 564 2.71 11.66 -21.90
C ASN A 564 3.99 11.93 -22.70
N SER A 565 3.99 11.66 -24.01
CA SER A 565 5.15 11.95 -24.88
C SER A 565 5.50 13.44 -24.93
N GLN A 566 4.63 14.31 -24.39
CA GLN A 566 4.85 15.74 -24.21
C GLN A 566 5.60 16.08 -22.92
N ASP A 567 5.79 15.13 -22.01
CA ASP A 567 6.53 15.36 -20.77
C ASP A 567 7.99 15.72 -21.07
N GLN A 568 8.41 16.87 -20.59
CA GLN A 568 9.83 17.25 -20.62
C GLN A 568 10.57 16.43 -19.57
N VAL A 569 11.50 15.60 -20.04
CA VAL A 569 12.33 14.70 -19.23
C VAL A 569 13.79 14.84 -19.63
N LEU A 570 14.71 14.44 -18.75
CA LEU A 570 16.16 14.57 -18.96
C LEU A 570 16.68 13.57 -20.02
N TYR A 571 16.13 12.35 -20.02
CA TYR A 571 16.53 11.26 -20.90
C TYR A 571 15.32 10.73 -21.71
N PRO A 572 14.92 11.41 -22.80
CA PRO A 572 13.69 11.08 -23.55
C PRO A 572 13.73 9.70 -24.23
N GLU A 573 14.93 9.21 -24.57
CA GLU A 573 15.18 7.90 -25.17
C GLU A 573 15.15 6.76 -24.14
N VAL A 574 15.11 7.08 -22.84
CA VAL A 574 15.03 6.10 -21.76
C VAL A 574 13.59 5.98 -21.34
N THR A 575 13.10 4.75 -21.27
CA THR A 575 11.76 4.44 -20.74
C THR A 575 11.86 4.12 -19.26
N ASP A 576 10.86 4.55 -18.49
CA ASP A 576 10.75 4.11 -17.10
C ASP A 576 10.62 2.60 -17.03
N ARG A 577 11.09 2.02 -15.92
CA ARG A 577 11.07 0.57 -15.75
C ARG A 577 9.61 0.11 -15.59
N PRO A 578 9.20 -0.99 -16.21
CA PRO A 578 7.80 -1.45 -16.16
C PRO A 578 7.33 -1.85 -14.76
N ASP A 579 8.26 -2.09 -13.82
CA ASP A 579 8.01 -2.38 -12.41
C ASP A 579 7.93 -1.13 -11.52
N PHE A 580 8.24 0.07 -12.04
CA PHE A 580 8.16 1.34 -11.30
C PHE A 580 7.40 2.39 -12.11
N THR A 581 6.25 2.85 -11.61
CA THR A 581 5.49 3.95 -12.22
C THR A 581 5.57 5.20 -11.35
N TRP A 582 5.88 6.33 -11.97
CA TRP A 582 6.02 7.61 -11.30
C TRP A 582 4.73 8.44 -11.37
N VAL A 583 4.45 9.17 -10.30
CA VAL A 583 3.45 10.25 -10.32
C VAL A 583 4.13 11.49 -10.92
N VAL A 584 3.73 11.89 -12.12
CA VAL A 584 4.24 13.12 -12.74
C VAL A 584 3.56 14.31 -12.09
N THR A 585 4.29 15.10 -11.31
CA THR A 585 3.70 15.97 -10.28
C THR A 585 2.99 17.20 -10.83
N ASP A 586 3.18 17.56 -12.09
CA ASP A 586 2.42 18.62 -12.78
C ASP A 586 1.20 18.11 -13.56
N HIS A 587 0.97 16.78 -13.62
CA HIS A 587 -0.22 16.24 -14.24
C HIS A 587 -1.46 16.49 -13.37
N PRO A 588 -2.65 16.75 -13.98
CA PRO A 588 -3.89 16.85 -13.24
C PRO A 588 -4.17 15.61 -12.37
N GLY A 589 -4.54 15.80 -11.11
CA GLY A 589 -4.83 14.71 -10.17
C GLY A 589 -3.62 14.24 -9.34
N ALA A 590 -2.40 14.67 -9.65
CA ALA A 590 -1.18 14.22 -8.96
C ALA A 590 -1.19 14.59 -7.46
N ARG A 591 -1.62 15.80 -7.13
CA ARG A 591 -1.72 16.26 -5.74
C ARG A 591 -2.77 15.47 -4.96
N GLU A 592 -3.94 15.26 -5.57
CA GLU A 592 -5.04 14.49 -4.98
C GLU A 592 -4.66 13.02 -4.77
N TYR A 593 -3.89 12.45 -5.68
CA TYR A 593 -3.35 11.10 -5.54
C TYR A 593 -2.39 10.98 -4.34
N ILE A 594 -1.45 11.93 -4.20
CA ILE A 594 -0.51 11.96 -3.07
C ILE A 594 -1.27 12.17 -1.74
N ASP A 595 -2.26 13.06 -1.70
CA ASP A 595 -3.11 13.25 -0.52
C ASP A 595 -3.87 11.95 -0.15
N GLY A 596 -4.45 11.29 -1.16
CA GLY A 596 -5.14 10.01 -0.99
C GLY A 596 -4.23 8.87 -0.49
N PHE A 597 -2.98 8.83 -0.96
CA PHE A 597 -1.96 7.89 -0.49
C PHE A 597 -1.70 8.08 1.01
N PHE A 598 -1.44 9.31 1.45
CA PHE A 598 -1.20 9.57 2.88
C PHE A 598 -2.45 9.34 3.73
N LYS A 599 -3.63 9.69 3.22
CA LYS A 599 -4.90 9.39 3.89
C LYS A 599 -5.06 7.88 4.10
N HIS A 600 -4.80 7.07 3.08
CA HIS A 600 -4.95 5.62 3.16
C HIS A 600 -4.08 5.01 4.27
N TYR A 601 -2.79 5.38 4.31
CA TYR A 601 -1.88 4.88 5.35
C TYR A 601 -2.22 5.42 6.74
N HIS A 602 -2.68 6.67 6.84
CA HIS A 602 -3.20 7.22 8.07
C HIS A 602 -4.41 6.42 8.59
N ASP A 603 -5.38 6.11 7.73
CA ASP A 603 -6.56 5.32 8.09
C ASP A 603 -6.19 3.90 8.57
N MET A 604 -5.03 3.37 8.12
CA MET A 604 -4.46 2.11 8.60
C MET A 604 -3.69 2.22 9.93
N GLY A 605 -3.52 3.43 10.47
CA GLY A 605 -2.74 3.69 11.68
C GLY A 605 -1.22 3.73 11.46
N VAL A 606 -0.76 4.09 10.26
CA VAL A 606 0.67 4.27 9.97
C VAL A 606 1.11 5.70 10.32
N ASN A 607 2.17 5.81 11.11
CA ASN A 607 2.72 7.09 11.57
C ASN A 607 4.07 7.46 10.93
N PHE A 608 4.66 6.57 10.14
CA PHE A 608 5.96 6.74 9.50
C PHE A 608 5.96 6.20 8.08
N VAL A 609 6.41 7.01 7.12
CA VAL A 609 6.57 6.61 5.72
C VAL A 609 7.97 6.97 5.23
N ARG A 610 8.65 5.97 4.66
CA ARG A 610 9.96 6.11 4.03
C ARG A 610 9.81 5.90 2.52
N MET A 611 10.33 6.83 1.71
CA MET A 611 10.15 6.88 0.26
C MET A 611 11.49 6.82 -0.46
N ASP A 612 11.65 5.87 -1.37
CA ASP A 612 12.92 5.52 -2.03
C ASP A 612 13.01 5.99 -3.49
N PHE A 613 14.21 5.92 -4.07
CA PHE A 613 14.54 6.20 -5.47
C PHE A 613 14.35 7.66 -5.93
N MET A 614 14.53 8.62 -5.02
CA MET A 614 14.20 10.03 -5.28
C MET A 614 15.08 10.67 -6.36
N CYS A 615 16.37 10.31 -6.47
CA CYS A 615 17.24 10.73 -7.56
C CYS A 615 16.85 10.13 -8.92
N TRP A 616 16.19 8.98 -8.96
CA TRP A 616 15.68 8.43 -10.23
C TRP A 616 14.55 9.30 -10.75
N TYR A 617 13.65 9.74 -9.87
CA TYR A 617 12.61 10.67 -10.25
C TYR A 617 13.18 12.01 -10.72
N GLU A 618 14.09 12.62 -9.94
CA GLU A 618 14.63 13.95 -10.25
C GLU A 618 15.51 13.89 -11.50
N ASP A 619 16.55 13.06 -11.47
CA ASP A 619 17.65 13.09 -12.42
C ASP A 619 17.68 11.93 -13.38
N GLY A 620 16.94 10.85 -13.14
CA GLY A 620 16.92 9.66 -14.01
C GLY A 620 18.05 8.66 -13.77
N ASP A 621 19.01 8.99 -12.89
CA ASP A 621 20.26 8.26 -12.70
C ASP A 621 20.56 8.06 -11.19
N PRO A 622 20.82 6.84 -10.70
CA PRO A 622 21.28 6.59 -9.32
C PRO A 622 22.67 7.15 -8.98
N GLY A 623 23.44 7.60 -9.96
CA GLY A 623 24.84 7.95 -9.82
C GLY A 623 25.77 6.93 -10.48
N ARG A 624 26.61 7.44 -11.39
CA ARG A 624 27.73 6.79 -12.10
C ARG A 624 27.33 5.84 -13.23
N ASP A 625 26.91 6.48 -14.32
CA ASP A 625 27.29 6.20 -15.72
C ASP A 625 26.17 5.74 -16.66
N TYR A 626 24.93 5.56 -16.19
CA TYR A 626 23.78 5.35 -17.09
C TYR A 626 22.41 5.72 -16.49
N PRO A 627 21.53 6.36 -17.28
CA PRO A 627 20.16 6.62 -16.88
C PRO A 627 19.36 5.31 -16.72
N VAL A 628 18.70 5.18 -15.58
CA VAL A 628 17.84 4.03 -15.21
C VAL A 628 16.36 4.34 -15.42
N THR A 629 16.01 5.63 -15.42
CA THR A 629 14.67 6.14 -15.71
C THR A 629 14.77 7.43 -16.54
N CYS A 630 13.65 7.99 -16.98
CA CYS A 630 13.68 9.16 -17.86
C CYS A 630 14.09 10.48 -17.18
N GLY A 631 13.94 10.59 -15.84
CA GLY A 631 14.25 11.78 -15.06
C GLY A 631 13.29 12.95 -15.34
N TYR A 632 12.41 13.27 -14.40
CA TYR A 632 11.35 14.28 -14.53
C TYR A 632 11.80 15.70 -14.19
N GLY A 633 13.00 15.87 -13.66
CA GLY A 633 13.62 17.16 -13.40
C GLY A 633 13.24 17.79 -12.05
N ARG A 634 14.10 18.73 -11.63
CA ARG A 634 14.09 19.37 -10.31
C ARG A 634 12.80 20.12 -9.96
N GLU A 635 12.15 20.77 -10.92
CA GLU A 635 10.91 21.51 -10.66
C GLU A 635 9.77 20.56 -10.26
N ARG A 636 9.64 19.44 -10.97
CA ARG A 636 8.65 18.40 -10.66
C ARG A 636 8.99 17.70 -9.35
N TYR A 637 10.27 17.49 -9.06
CA TYR A 637 10.74 16.96 -7.79
C TYR A 637 10.37 17.86 -6.60
N GLU A 638 10.66 19.17 -6.67
CA GLU A 638 10.25 20.15 -5.64
C GLU A 638 8.73 20.11 -5.41
N ARG A 639 7.94 20.10 -6.49
CA ARG A 639 6.49 20.04 -6.41
C ARG A 639 6.00 18.77 -5.70
N GLY A 640 6.61 17.63 -6.00
CA GLY A 640 6.32 16.35 -5.33
C GLY A 640 6.61 16.41 -3.83
N LEU A 641 7.80 16.90 -3.44
CA LEU A 641 8.15 17.08 -2.04
C LEU A 641 7.20 18.04 -1.31
N ALA A 642 6.75 19.11 -1.97
CA ALA A 642 5.76 20.03 -1.39
C ALA A 642 4.41 19.34 -1.12
N TYR A 643 3.91 18.53 -2.07
CA TYR A 643 2.66 17.78 -1.89
C TYR A 643 2.78 16.70 -0.81
N ILE A 644 3.92 16.01 -0.74
CA ILE A 644 4.25 15.06 0.31
C ILE A 644 4.25 15.76 1.67
N CYS A 645 4.96 16.87 1.80
CA CYS A 645 5.05 17.66 3.03
C CYS A 645 3.68 18.12 3.52
N GLU A 646 2.86 18.66 2.62
CA GLU A 646 1.49 19.10 2.91
C GLU A 646 0.63 17.94 3.41
N SER A 647 0.60 16.83 2.69
CA SER A 647 -0.26 15.68 2.99
C SER A 647 0.18 14.97 4.26
N ALA A 648 1.48 14.73 4.41
CA ALA A 648 2.05 14.11 5.60
C ALA A 648 1.77 14.94 6.86
N SER A 649 1.93 16.27 6.78
CA SER A 649 1.61 17.18 7.89
C SER A 649 0.13 17.15 8.24
N LYS A 650 -0.75 17.15 7.23
CA LYS A 650 -2.21 17.07 7.40
C LYS A 650 -2.64 15.80 8.14
N TYR A 651 -1.97 14.68 7.89
CA TYR A 651 -2.30 13.37 8.47
C TYR A 651 -1.42 12.93 9.64
N GLY A 652 -0.50 13.80 10.10
CA GLY A 652 0.40 13.50 11.22
C GLY A 652 1.40 12.37 10.95
N ILE A 653 1.83 12.20 9.70
CA ILE A 653 2.76 11.15 9.28
C ILE A 653 4.18 11.72 9.20
N PHE A 654 5.14 11.06 9.84
CA PHE A 654 6.55 11.40 9.73
C PHE A 654 7.15 10.85 8.43
N THR A 655 7.91 11.66 7.70
CA THR A 655 8.47 11.27 6.39
C THR A 655 9.98 11.15 6.37
N SER A 656 10.48 10.16 5.63
CA SER A 656 11.90 9.97 5.33
C SER A 656 12.09 9.83 3.82
N ILE A 657 12.86 10.75 3.24
CA ILE A 657 13.19 10.77 1.80
C ILE A 657 14.56 10.11 1.59
N VAL A 658 14.61 9.18 0.63
CA VAL A 658 15.73 8.25 0.44
C VAL A 658 16.23 8.30 -0.99
N MET A 659 17.55 8.14 -1.15
CA MET A 659 18.27 8.40 -2.39
C MET A 659 18.08 9.81 -2.98
N PRO A 660 18.09 10.92 -2.21
CA PRO A 660 18.02 12.26 -2.80
C PRO A 660 19.37 12.69 -3.36
N GLU A 661 19.35 13.60 -4.35
CA GLU A 661 20.57 14.22 -4.87
C GLU A 661 21.10 15.35 -3.98
N LEU A 662 20.40 15.79 -2.93
CA LEU A 662 20.91 16.78 -1.95
C LEU A 662 21.58 18.04 -2.53
N TYR A 663 21.18 18.48 -3.72
CA TYR A 663 21.76 19.67 -4.36
C TYR A 663 21.66 20.91 -3.47
N ASN A 664 22.71 21.75 -3.52
CA ASN A 664 22.82 22.99 -2.76
C ASN A 664 22.68 22.78 -1.24
N ASP A 665 23.42 21.82 -0.71
CA ASP A 665 23.33 21.36 0.68
C ASP A 665 21.90 20.94 1.07
N GLY A 666 21.27 20.12 0.24
CA GLY A 666 19.91 19.62 0.46
C GLY A 666 18.87 20.74 0.61
N GLU A 667 18.90 21.74 -0.27
CA GLU A 667 18.00 22.90 -0.21
C GLU A 667 16.51 22.52 -0.13
N LEU A 668 16.09 21.55 -0.94
CA LEU A 668 14.69 21.10 -1.00
C LEU A 668 14.36 20.15 0.16
N GLU A 669 15.26 19.24 0.49
CA GLU A 669 15.08 18.30 1.59
C GLU A 669 14.98 19.04 2.94
N ARG A 670 15.80 20.09 3.14
CA ARG A 670 15.69 20.97 4.32
C ARG A 670 14.38 21.75 4.38
N LYS A 671 13.75 22.01 3.24
CA LYS A 671 12.53 22.81 3.14
C LYS A 671 11.28 21.97 3.38
N TYR A 672 11.25 20.73 2.91
CA TYR A 672 10.02 19.94 2.86
C TYR A 672 10.05 18.65 3.70
N CYS A 673 11.22 18.11 4.04
CA CYS A 673 11.33 16.77 4.61
C CYS A 673 11.57 16.79 6.12
N ASN A 674 11.04 15.80 6.84
CA ASN A 674 11.42 15.61 8.24
C ASN A 674 12.83 14.98 8.35
N MET A 675 13.10 13.98 7.51
CA MET A 675 14.33 13.19 7.52
C MET A 675 14.81 12.86 6.11
N THR A 676 16.14 12.84 5.90
CA THR A 676 16.74 12.55 4.59
C THR A 676 17.94 11.62 4.68
N ARG A 677 18.00 10.58 3.83
CA ARG A 677 19.14 9.64 3.78
C ARG A 677 20.38 10.37 3.25
N ILE A 678 21.50 10.20 3.93
CA ILE A 678 22.77 10.89 3.64
C ILE A 678 23.93 9.95 3.30
N VAL A 679 23.67 8.64 3.29
CA VAL A 679 24.65 7.58 3.09
C VAL A 679 24.12 6.49 2.17
N GLN A 680 25.02 5.70 1.61
CA GLN A 680 24.69 4.51 0.80
C GLN A 680 23.83 3.50 1.57
N ASP A 681 23.20 2.58 0.85
CA ASP A 681 22.46 1.46 1.44
C ASP A 681 23.31 0.62 2.41
N THR A 682 22.70 0.26 3.54
CA THR A 682 23.30 -0.54 4.61
C THR A 682 23.86 -1.87 4.08
N ASN A 683 23.20 -2.50 3.10
CA ASN A 683 23.57 -3.77 2.47
C ASN A 683 24.01 -4.83 3.51
N ILE A 684 25.31 -5.14 3.60
CA ILE A 684 25.86 -6.14 4.53
C ILE A 684 25.94 -5.67 5.99
N GLY A 685 25.82 -4.37 6.28
CA GLY A 685 25.85 -3.79 7.63
C GLY A 685 27.22 -3.84 8.33
N GLY A 686 27.20 -3.80 9.67
CA GLY A 686 28.38 -3.96 10.52
C GLY A 686 29.38 -2.78 10.46
N TRP A 687 30.59 -2.99 10.98
CA TRP A 687 31.65 -1.97 10.96
C TRP A 687 32.00 -1.47 9.55
N HIS A 688 31.77 -2.31 8.54
CA HIS A 688 31.90 -1.97 7.14
C HIS A 688 31.06 -0.73 6.78
N HIS A 689 29.74 -0.82 6.96
CA HIS A 689 28.86 0.30 6.64
C HIS A 689 28.95 1.44 7.68
N PHE A 690 29.32 1.15 8.93
CA PHE A 690 29.50 2.20 9.92
C PHE A 690 30.67 3.13 9.60
N SER A 691 31.84 2.58 9.23
CA SER A 691 33.09 3.36 9.22
C SER A 691 34.10 3.00 8.12
N SER A 692 34.23 1.74 7.71
CA SER A 692 35.37 1.33 6.86
C SER A 692 35.11 1.37 5.35
N PHE A 693 33.85 1.33 4.90
CA PHE A 693 33.53 1.34 3.48
C PHE A 693 33.90 2.68 2.84
N ASN A 694 34.91 2.66 1.96
CA ASN A 694 35.43 3.83 1.26
C ASN A 694 35.72 5.05 2.17
N ARG A 695 36.17 4.78 3.40
CA ARG A 695 36.47 5.77 4.43
C ARG A 695 37.16 7.03 3.91
N GLY A 696 36.58 8.20 4.20
CA GLY A 696 37.08 9.53 3.83
C GLY A 696 36.68 10.04 2.47
N LYS A 697 35.91 9.28 1.69
CA LYS A 697 35.41 9.72 0.39
C LYS A 697 34.03 10.34 0.53
N ILE A 698 33.89 11.55 0.00
CA ILE A 698 32.63 12.23 -0.22
C ILE A 698 32.48 12.45 -1.73
N TYR A 699 31.28 12.20 -2.23
CA TYR A 699 30.93 12.34 -3.64
C TYR A 699 30.04 13.57 -3.87
N ASP A 700 29.82 13.93 -5.12
CA ASP A 700 29.03 15.09 -5.55
C ASP A 700 27.58 14.76 -5.91
N ARG A 701 27.22 13.47 -5.88
CA ARG A 701 25.89 12.89 -6.17
C ARG A 701 25.65 11.64 -5.33
N TRP A 702 24.43 11.10 -5.39
CA TRP A 702 24.08 9.87 -4.70
C TRP A 702 25.02 8.67 -5.03
N PRO A 703 25.38 7.83 -4.02
CA PRO A 703 25.40 8.17 -2.60
C PRO A 703 26.52 9.16 -2.29
N TYR A 704 26.26 10.14 -1.42
CA TYR A 704 27.26 11.15 -1.04
C TYR A 704 28.37 10.60 -0.16
N ALA A 705 28.06 9.62 0.68
CA ALA A 705 29.02 8.92 1.51
C ALA A 705 28.68 7.43 1.55
N ASP A 706 29.70 6.59 1.53
CA ASP A 706 29.53 5.12 1.52
C ASP A 706 29.31 4.54 2.94
N ASN A 707 29.55 5.32 3.99
CA ASN A 707 29.43 4.89 5.38
C ASN A 707 28.81 5.95 6.29
N GLN A 708 28.19 5.47 7.39
CA GLN A 708 27.50 6.30 8.39
C GLN A 708 28.39 7.39 8.97
N PHE A 709 29.61 7.05 9.39
CA PHE A 709 30.49 7.99 10.10
C PHE A 709 30.84 9.20 9.23
N ASP A 710 31.26 8.96 8.00
CA ASP A 710 31.64 10.03 7.09
C ASP A 710 30.43 10.84 6.63
N GLY A 711 29.28 10.18 6.37
CA GLY A 711 28.03 10.87 6.04
C GLY A 711 27.58 11.81 7.15
N PHE A 712 27.45 11.32 8.39
CA PHE A 712 27.05 12.14 9.53
C PHE A 712 28.04 13.28 9.79
N THR A 713 29.34 13.02 9.64
CA THR A 713 30.36 14.05 9.79
C THR A 713 30.19 15.15 8.75
N HIS A 714 30.16 14.80 7.47
CA HIS A 714 30.10 15.75 6.37
C HIS A 714 28.82 16.59 6.41
N TRP A 715 27.66 15.93 6.57
CA TRP A 715 26.36 16.59 6.56
C TRP A 715 25.96 17.23 7.90
N SER A 716 26.82 17.16 8.92
CA SER A 716 26.52 17.70 10.24
C SER A 716 26.17 19.20 10.23
N HIS A 717 26.62 19.98 9.24
CA HIS A 717 26.33 21.41 9.14
C HIS A 717 24.86 21.75 8.79
N ILE A 718 24.13 20.85 8.12
CA ILE A 718 22.71 21.05 7.77
C ILE A 718 21.74 20.53 8.84
N GLY A 719 22.11 19.52 9.61
CA GLY A 719 21.28 19.00 10.71
C GLY A 719 21.23 19.95 11.91
N GLY A 720 20.38 19.65 12.89
CA GLY A 720 20.28 20.43 14.14
C GLY A 720 18.87 20.41 14.72
N LYS A 721 18.70 20.92 15.94
CA LYS A 721 17.37 21.01 16.57
C LYS A 721 16.42 21.86 15.72
N GLY A 722 15.27 21.29 15.37
CA GLY A 722 14.28 21.94 14.49
C GLY A 722 14.69 22.04 13.02
N LYS A 723 15.77 21.35 12.60
CA LYS A 723 16.19 21.23 11.20
C LYS A 723 15.93 19.80 10.69
N VAL A 724 16.24 19.56 9.42
CA VAL A 724 16.17 18.22 8.82
C VAL A 724 16.98 17.21 9.64
N ILE A 725 16.40 16.04 9.84
CA ILE A 725 17.07 14.92 10.50
C ILE A 725 17.91 14.18 9.47
N LEU A 726 19.15 13.91 9.82
CA LEU A 726 20.08 13.15 8.97
C LEU A 726 19.87 11.66 9.23
N ASP A 727 19.70 10.90 8.16
CA ASP A 727 19.46 9.47 8.24
C ASP A 727 20.66 8.67 7.74
N GLY A 728 21.29 7.98 8.68
CA GLY A 728 22.41 7.07 8.45
C GLY A 728 21.99 5.69 7.97
N ASP A 729 20.72 5.48 7.61
CA ASP A 729 20.16 4.18 7.26
C ASP A 729 20.11 3.17 8.41
N PHE A 730 19.60 1.98 8.14
CA PHE A 730 19.32 0.95 9.13
C PHE A 730 20.56 0.42 9.88
N LEU A 731 20.32 -0.08 11.09
CA LEU A 731 21.28 -0.76 11.94
C LEU A 731 21.13 -2.28 11.84
N ARG A 732 22.26 -2.96 11.69
CA ARG A 732 22.37 -4.43 11.67
C ARG A 732 23.45 -4.88 12.66
N LEU A 733 23.13 -4.80 13.95
CA LEU A 733 24.10 -5.05 15.02
C LEU A 733 24.55 -6.52 15.06
N ASN A 734 23.77 -7.44 14.49
CA ASN A 734 24.16 -8.84 14.33
C ASN A 734 25.37 -9.04 13.39
N LYS A 735 25.74 -8.03 12.61
CA LYS A 735 26.91 -8.01 11.72
C LYS A 735 28.14 -7.34 12.33
N CYS A 736 28.04 -6.85 13.56
CA CYS A 736 29.19 -6.33 14.29
C CYS A 736 29.99 -7.46 14.92
N ASP A 737 31.31 -7.31 14.98
CA ASP A 737 32.21 -8.34 15.54
C ASP A 737 32.18 -8.38 17.07
N ASN A 738 31.90 -7.25 17.72
CA ASN A 738 31.93 -7.10 19.17
C ASN A 738 30.98 -6.01 19.68
N ASP A 739 30.80 -5.94 21.00
CA ASP A 739 29.89 -5.00 21.65
C ASP A 739 30.34 -3.53 21.53
N ASP A 740 31.64 -3.28 21.40
CA ASP A 740 32.16 -1.92 21.24
C ASP A 740 31.74 -1.31 19.89
N GLU A 741 31.75 -2.11 18.82
CA GLU A 741 31.20 -1.71 17.51
C GLU A 741 29.70 -1.42 17.59
N ARG A 742 28.95 -2.26 18.34
CA ARG A 742 27.49 -2.11 18.50
C ARG A 742 27.15 -0.81 19.22
N ARG A 743 27.86 -0.52 20.31
CA ARG A 743 27.72 0.73 21.06
C ARG A 743 28.04 1.94 20.18
N SER A 744 29.10 1.87 19.37
CA SER A 744 29.49 2.94 18.45
C SER A 744 28.40 3.27 17.42
N GLN A 745 27.79 2.24 16.80
CA GLN A 745 26.74 2.42 15.79
C GLN A 745 25.49 3.09 16.36
N VAL A 746 24.97 2.57 17.47
CA VAL A 746 23.79 3.13 18.13
C VAL A 746 24.07 4.56 18.62
N SER A 747 25.24 4.76 19.23
CA SER A 747 25.60 6.06 19.79
C SER A 747 25.70 7.14 18.72
N LEU A 748 26.32 6.87 17.56
CA LEU A 748 26.46 7.90 16.54
C LEU A 748 25.10 8.36 15.97
N GLN A 749 24.20 7.40 15.68
CA GLN A 749 22.83 7.71 15.20
C GLN A 749 22.12 8.65 16.18
N LEU A 750 22.08 8.28 17.46
CA LEU A 750 21.40 9.06 18.50
C LEU A 750 22.09 10.40 18.78
N ILE A 751 23.42 10.44 18.81
CA ILE A 751 24.18 11.67 19.01
C ILE A 751 24.00 12.63 17.83
N ALA A 752 23.85 12.13 16.60
CA ALA A 752 23.55 12.96 15.44
C ALA A 752 22.07 13.40 15.35
N GLY A 753 21.23 12.99 16.32
CA GLY A 753 19.79 13.31 16.37
C GLY A 753 18.90 12.39 15.54
N GLY A 754 19.46 11.34 14.94
CA GLY A 754 18.74 10.34 14.16
C GLY A 754 18.01 9.31 15.04
N PRO A 755 17.05 8.56 14.46
CA PRO A 755 16.36 7.48 15.14
C PRO A 755 17.20 6.18 15.17
N VAL A 756 16.77 5.23 16.00
CA VAL A 756 17.26 3.84 15.95
C VAL A 756 16.39 3.06 14.97
N ALA A 757 16.88 2.88 13.74
CA ALA A 757 16.18 2.11 12.70
C ALA A 757 16.74 0.67 12.63
N ILE A 758 16.00 -0.32 13.16
CA ILE A 758 16.49 -1.69 13.31
C ILE A 758 16.17 -2.53 12.06
N ALA A 759 17.18 -3.18 11.47
CA ALA A 759 17.01 -4.17 10.39
C ALA A 759 17.44 -5.59 10.79
N ASP A 760 17.84 -5.80 12.04
CA ASP A 760 17.92 -7.15 12.61
C ASP A 760 16.51 -7.73 12.71
N THR A 761 16.28 -8.88 12.09
CA THR A 761 14.99 -9.60 12.12
C THR A 761 14.82 -10.38 13.43
N PRO A 762 13.59 -10.81 13.80
CA PRO A 762 13.37 -11.64 14.99
C PRO A 762 14.26 -12.90 15.07
N GLU A 763 14.66 -13.46 13.93
CA GLU A 763 15.52 -14.65 13.84
C GLU A 763 17.01 -14.32 14.04
N THR A 764 17.39 -13.06 13.88
CA THR A 764 18.81 -12.64 13.84
C THR A 764 19.21 -11.69 14.96
N ILE A 765 18.24 -11.06 15.64
CA ILE A 765 18.49 -10.09 16.71
C ILE A 765 19.09 -10.71 17.98
N GLY A 766 18.69 -11.93 18.35
CA GLY A 766 19.19 -12.61 19.56
C GLY A 766 19.12 -11.72 20.82
N ASP A 767 20.19 -11.69 21.60
CA ASP A 767 20.31 -10.90 22.85
C ASP A 767 20.79 -9.46 22.62
N LEU A 768 20.70 -8.95 21.39
CA LEU A 768 21.21 -7.61 21.03
C LEU A 768 20.23 -6.48 21.36
N SER A 769 19.02 -6.79 21.83
CA SER A 769 18.00 -5.80 22.22
C SER A 769 18.54 -4.77 23.21
N GLN A 770 19.39 -5.18 24.14
CA GLN A 770 20.01 -4.32 25.16
C GLN A 770 20.78 -3.12 24.58
N PHE A 771 21.29 -3.20 23.35
CA PHE A 771 21.98 -2.08 22.70
C PHE A 771 20.99 -1.06 22.14
N TYR A 772 19.82 -1.51 21.68
CA TYR A 772 18.78 -0.66 21.13
C TYR A 772 17.93 0.02 22.21
N THR A 773 17.89 -0.55 23.42
CA THR A 773 17.04 -0.10 24.52
C THR A 773 17.81 0.59 25.66
N ASN A 774 18.89 1.32 25.34
CA ASN A 774 19.58 2.13 26.35
C ASN A 774 18.75 3.40 26.63
N ASP A 775 18.06 3.42 27.78
CA ASP A 775 17.12 4.50 28.14
C ASP A 775 17.79 5.88 28.24
N GLU A 776 19.05 5.96 28.72
CA GLU A 776 19.77 7.24 28.85
C GLU A 776 20.15 7.82 27.48
N LEU A 777 20.47 6.97 26.50
CA LEU A 777 20.73 7.39 25.12
C LEU A 777 19.43 7.71 24.37
N LEU A 778 18.37 6.92 24.56
CA LEU A 778 17.06 7.19 23.97
C LEU A 778 16.44 8.49 24.50
N ALA A 779 16.72 8.85 25.76
CA ALA A 779 16.34 10.13 26.33
C ALA A 779 16.93 11.32 25.57
N LEU A 780 18.09 11.18 24.93
CA LEU A 780 18.66 12.22 24.07
C LEU A 780 17.76 12.48 22.85
N ASN A 781 17.28 11.42 22.20
CA ASN A 781 16.37 11.58 21.06
C ASN A 781 15.04 12.21 21.50
N LYS A 782 14.50 11.82 22.66
CA LYS A 782 13.30 12.41 23.26
C LYS A 782 13.46 13.91 23.59
N ASP A 783 14.66 14.33 23.99
CA ASP A 783 15.03 15.75 24.22
C ASP A 783 15.09 16.57 22.90
N GLY A 784 15.12 15.89 21.75
CA GLY A 784 15.47 16.49 20.47
C GLY A 784 16.95 16.93 20.43
N PHE A 785 17.81 16.24 21.17
CA PHE A 785 19.25 16.49 21.22
C PHE A 785 19.88 16.23 19.84
N VAL A 786 20.75 17.15 19.42
CA VAL A 786 21.56 16.98 18.21
C VAL A 786 22.98 17.46 18.48
N GLY A 787 23.92 16.53 18.58
CA GLY A 787 25.33 16.79 18.68
C GLY A 787 25.97 17.17 17.35
N LYS A 788 27.14 17.81 17.43
CA LYS A 788 27.99 18.17 16.29
C LYS A 788 29.41 17.64 16.50
N PRO A 789 30.10 17.21 15.42
CA PRO A 789 31.52 16.93 15.51
C PRO A 789 32.29 18.26 15.72
N LEU A 790 33.48 18.18 16.32
CA LEU A 790 34.38 19.34 16.39
C LEU A 790 34.88 19.80 15.00
N SER A 791 34.73 18.95 13.97
CA SER A 791 34.95 19.31 12.58
C SER A 791 34.12 18.39 11.67
N ASP A 792 33.47 18.99 10.69
CA ASP A 792 32.75 18.34 9.58
C ASP A 792 33.69 17.84 8.46
N VAL A 793 35.01 18.05 8.60
CA VAL A 793 36.01 17.48 7.70
C VAL A 793 36.20 16.00 8.03
N VAL A 794 35.76 15.15 7.09
CA VAL A 794 35.90 13.69 7.19
C VAL A 794 37.35 13.26 7.41
N ASN A 795 37.55 12.16 8.13
CA ASN A 795 38.85 11.64 8.56
C ASN A 795 39.73 12.56 9.43
N SER A 796 39.26 13.75 9.81
CA SER A 796 40.00 14.56 10.79
C SER A 796 39.88 13.94 12.19
N GLU A 797 40.91 14.07 13.04
CA GLU A 797 40.84 13.64 14.45
C GLU A 797 39.75 14.40 15.24
N LYS A 798 39.33 15.57 14.75
CA LYS A 798 38.22 16.35 15.29
C LYS A 798 36.84 15.79 14.91
N SER A 799 36.71 15.09 13.77
CA SER A 799 35.46 14.41 13.36
C SER A 799 35.06 13.28 14.31
N CYS A 800 36.02 12.69 15.04
CA CYS A 800 35.76 11.61 15.98
C CYS A 800 35.30 12.09 17.37
N ARG A 801 35.09 13.39 17.56
CA ARG A 801 34.74 14.00 18.85
C ARG A 801 33.52 14.88 18.66
N TRP A 802 32.43 14.49 19.29
CA TRP A 802 31.11 15.10 19.16
C TRP A 802 30.66 15.69 20.48
N TRP A 803 29.87 16.75 20.40
CA TRP A 803 29.25 17.34 21.58
C TRP A 803 27.95 18.07 21.24
N GLY A 804 27.11 18.29 22.23
CA GLY A 804 25.91 19.12 22.11
C GLY A 804 25.33 19.44 23.48
N THR A 805 24.30 20.26 23.52
CA THR A 805 23.62 20.68 24.74
C THR A 805 22.18 20.17 24.73
N MET A 806 21.76 19.54 25.83
CA MET A 806 20.39 19.12 26.08
C MET A 806 19.50 20.32 26.44
N THR A 807 18.16 20.17 26.41
CA THR A 807 17.24 21.28 26.75
C THR A 807 17.46 21.87 28.14
N ASN A 808 17.86 21.04 29.10
CA ASN A 808 18.11 21.43 30.49
C ASN A 808 19.50 22.06 30.72
N GLY A 809 20.30 22.24 29.65
CA GLY A 809 21.63 22.85 29.73
C GLY A 809 22.79 21.86 29.97
N ASP A 810 22.51 20.58 30.22
CA ASP A 810 23.56 19.58 30.32
C ASP A 810 24.27 19.37 28.98
N VAL A 811 25.56 19.04 29.04
CA VAL A 811 26.36 18.81 27.83
C VAL A 811 26.67 17.34 27.69
N VAL A 812 26.37 16.78 26.52
CA VAL A 812 26.78 15.41 26.17
C VAL A 812 28.00 15.50 25.29
N ILE A 813 29.03 14.72 25.62
CA ILE A 813 30.21 14.52 24.77
C ILE A 813 30.28 13.06 24.35
N ALA A 814 30.65 12.82 23.09
CA ALA A 814 30.86 11.50 22.54
C ALA A 814 32.20 11.43 21.80
N MET A 815 32.96 10.36 22.03
CA MET A 815 34.25 10.12 21.38
C MET A 815 34.23 8.73 20.74
N PHE A 816 34.62 8.64 19.48
CA PHE A 816 34.55 7.41 18.68
C PHE A 816 35.94 7.00 18.20
N ASN A 817 36.37 5.79 18.55
CA ASN A 817 37.63 5.24 18.07
C ASN A 817 37.42 4.45 16.78
N ARG A 818 37.75 5.05 15.63
CA ARG A 818 37.64 4.37 14.33
C ARG A 818 38.79 3.39 14.04
N GLU A 819 39.78 3.29 14.92
CA GLU A 819 40.99 2.51 14.72
C GLU A 819 40.91 1.12 15.36
N SER A 820 41.64 0.15 14.80
CA SER A 820 41.64 -1.25 15.26
C SER A 820 42.50 -1.51 16.51
N VAL A 821 42.94 -0.45 17.18
CA VAL A 821 43.67 -0.51 18.45
C VAL A 821 43.04 0.43 19.46
N SER A 822 43.06 0.04 20.73
CA SER A 822 42.60 0.92 21.80
C SER A 822 43.49 2.16 21.89
N ARG A 823 42.89 3.34 22.13
CA ARG A 823 43.60 4.61 22.20
C ARG A 823 43.01 5.53 23.27
N THR A 824 43.84 6.39 23.84
CA THR A 824 43.38 7.49 24.69
C THR A 824 42.87 8.62 23.81
N MET A 825 41.64 9.08 24.06
CA MET A 825 41.05 10.25 23.42
C MET A 825 40.74 11.32 24.48
N SER A 826 40.75 12.58 24.06
CA SER A 826 40.51 13.71 24.96
C SER A 826 39.67 14.82 24.34
N MET A 827 38.81 15.42 25.18
CA MET A 827 38.00 16.60 24.87
C MET A 827 38.43 17.75 25.78
N ASN A 828 38.89 18.86 25.21
CA ASN A 828 39.10 20.09 25.98
C ASN A 828 37.75 20.78 26.17
N LEU A 829 37.32 20.92 27.42
CA LEU A 829 36.03 21.51 27.77
C LEU A 829 35.96 23.00 27.40
N GLU A 830 37.10 23.70 27.45
CA GLU A 830 37.16 25.12 27.04
C GLU A 830 36.94 25.30 25.52
N GLU A 831 37.33 24.31 24.70
CA GLU A 831 37.12 24.35 23.24
C GLU A 831 35.62 24.31 22.87
N ILE A 832 34.80 23.74 23.75
CA ILE A 832 33.33 23.66 23.61
C ILE A 832 32.59 24.64 24.53
N GLY A 833 33.30 25.65 25.06
CA GLY A 833 32.72 26.75 25.84
C GLY A 833 32.39 26.41 27.30
N LEU A 834 32.87 25.28 27.82
CA LEU A 834 32.62 24.86 29.20
C LEU A 834 33.76 25.26 30.13
N VAL A 835 33.42 25.98 31.20
CA VAL A 835 34.33 26.40 32.28
C VAL A 835 33.82 25.88 33.61
N GLY A 836 34.72 25.46 34.50
CA GLY A 836 34.37 24.94 35.84
C GLY A 836 34.47 23.42 35.97
N SER A 837 33.97 22.88 37.07
CA SER A 837 33.97 21.45 37.36
C SER A 837 32.64 20.81 36.99
N TYR A 838 32.68 19.67 36.31
CA TYR A 838 31.50 18.93 35.85
C TYR A 838 31.52 17.52 36.42
N ARG A 839 30.37 17.04 36.86
CA ARG A 839 30.17 15.61 37.13
C ARG A 839 30.01 14.89 35.80
N VAL A 840 30.53 13.68 35.74
CA VAL A 840 30.55 12.87 34.52
C VAL A 840 29.69 11.64 34.74
N ARG A 841 28.68 11.45 33.90
CA ARG A 841 27.85 10.25 33.86
C ARG A 841 28.12 9.48 32.58
N ASP A 842 28.59 8.24 32.69
CA ASP A 842 28.73 7.33 31.54
C ASP A 842 27.37 6.72 31.19
N LEU A 843 26.89 7.01 29.97
CA LEU A 843 25.56 6.61 29.53
C LEU A 843 25.46 5.13 29.13
N TRP A 844 26.59 4.46 28.86
CA TRP A 844 26.62 3.03 28.58
C TRP A 844 26.85 2.21 29.84
N ALA A 845 27.72 2.68 30.73
CA ALA A 845 28.03 1.99 31.97
C ALA A 845 27.03 2.30 33.09
N HIS A 846 26.19 3.33 32.93
CA HIS A 846 25.23 3.79 33.94
C HIS A 846 25.87 4.07 35.29
N VAL A 847 27.08 4.67 35.28
CA VAL A 847 27.83 5.03 36.49
C VAL A 847 28.34 6.47 36.41
N TYR A 848 28.46 7.09 37.58
CA TYR A 848 29.18 8.35 37.70
C TYR A 848 30.68 8.09 37.80
N GLU A 849 31.45 8.85 37.03
CA GLU A 849 32.91 8.87 37.10
C GLU A 849 33.39 10.04 37.97
N GLU A 850 34.71 10.15 38.14
CA GLU A 850 35.30 11.32 38.79
C GLU A 850 34.94 12.61 38.05
N SER A 851 34.65 13.67 38.81
CA SER A 851 34.37 14.98 38.23
C SER A 851 35.57 15.49 37.42
N VAL A 852 35.30 16.16 36.31
CA VAL A 852 36.32 16.69 35.40
C VAL A 852 36.39 18.22 35.48
N THR A 853 37.59 18.77 35.31
CA THR A 853 37.83 20.19 35.10
C THR A 853 38.82 20.33 33.93
N GLY A 854 38.58 21.24 32.99
CA GLY A 854 39.48 21.53 31.87
C GLY A 854 39.45 20.48 30.75
N THR A 855 39.93 19.26 30.95
CA THR A 855 40.00 18.23 29.89
C THR A 855 39.49 16.89 30.36
N TYR A 856 38.52 16.33 29.63
CA TYR A 856 38.07 14.95 29.82
C TYR A 856 38.92 14.00 28.98
N LYS A 857 39.37 12.89 29.57
CA LYS A 857 40.19 11.87 28.92
C LYS A 857 39.61 10.49 29.19
N ALA A 858 39.52 9.66 28.16
CA ALA A 858 39.08 8.28 28.28
C ALA A 858 39.93 7.35 27.42
N GLN A 859 40.18 6.14 27.91
CA GLN A 859 40.73 5.05 27.10
C GLN A 859 39.57 4.39 26.34
N ILE A 860 39.59 4.43 25.01
CA ILE A 860 38.52 3.88 24.18
C ILE A 860 39.01 2.59 23.52
N PRO A 861 38.29 1.47 23.63
CA PRO A 861 38.61 0.22 22.94
C PRO A 861 38.71 0.39 21.42
N ALA A 862 39.34 -0.56 20.74
CA ALA A 862 39.32 -0.61 19.27
C ALA A 862 37.86 -0.63 18.79
N HIS A 863 37.53 0.23 17.82
CA HIS A 863 36.18 0.36 17.27
C HIS A 863 35.08 0.80 18.27
N GLY A 864 35.45 1.14 19.51
CA GLY A 864 34.52 1.54 20.57
C GLY A 864 34.19 3.02 20.60
N CYS A 865 33.29 3.36 21.52
CA CYS A 865 32.94 4.74 21.81
C CYS A 865 32.90 5.00 23.32
N LYS A 866 32.92 6.29 23.68
CA LYS A 866 32.65 6.78 25.03
C LYS A 866 31.64 7.90 24.92
N VAL A 867 30.49 7.76 25.58
CA VAL A 867 29.44 8.78 25.62
C VAL A 867 29.19 9.15 27.07
N VAL A 868 29.39 10.41 27.42
CA VAL A 868 29.17 10.90 28.79
C VAL A 868 28.34 12.17 28.80
N ARG A 869 27.47 12.29 29.80
CA ARG A 869 26.73 13.51 30.14
C ARG A 869 27.50 14.26 31.23
N LEU A 870 27.73 15.54 30.98
CA LEU A 870 28.38 16.50 31.86
C LEU A 870 27.32 17.37 32.51
N MET A 871 27.26 17.29 33.83
CA MET A 871 26.38 18.11 34.66
C MET A 871 27.21 19.06 35.50
N GLN A 872 26.80 20.33 35.58
CA GLN A 872 27.51 21.31 36.39
C GLN A 872 27.57 20.84 37.85
N LYS A 873 28.78 20.78 38.42
CA LYS A 873 29.01 20.25 39.77
C LYS A 873 28.52 21.20 40.85
N ASP A 874 28.76 22.50 40.67
CA ASP A 874 28.29 23.53 41.59
C ASP A 874 26.82 23.83 41.29
N ALA A 875 25.98 23.85 42.34
CA ALA A 875 24.57 24.13 42.20
C ALA A 875 24.38 25.63 41.91
N PRO A 876 23.65 26.02 40.85
CA PRO A 876 23.24 27.41 40.69
C PRO A 876 22.45 27.86 41.93
N HIS A 877 22.64 29.11 42.35
CA HIS A 877 21.85 29.65 43.46
C HIS A 877 20.37 29.63 43.07
N PRO A 878 19.49 29.02 43.88
CA PRO A 878 18.09 28.90 43.53
C PRO A 878 17.43 30.28 43.45
N SER A 879 16.54 30.46 42.47
CA SER A 879 15.58 31.57 42.47
C SER A 879 14.37 31.28 43.36
N GLU A 880 14.01 30.00 43.50
CA GLU A 880 12.84 29.47 44.20
C GLU A 880 13.20 28.15 44.89
N ILE A 881 12.45 27.77 45.93
CA ILE A 881 12.50 26.43 46.52
C ILE A 881 11.07 25.93 46.69
N PHE A 882 10.83 24.66 46.36
CA PHE A 882 9.55 23.99 46.51
C PHE A 882 9.64 22.84 47.51
N LEU A 883 8.55 22.64 48.23
CA LEU A 883 8.34 21.56 49.19
C LEU A 883 7.51 20.46 48.54
N ILE A 884 8.03 19.24 48.56
CA ILE A 884 7.36 18.07 47.98
C ILE A 884 7.53 16.84 48.86
N GLY A 885 6.52 16.00 48.95
CA GLY A 885 6.53 14.74 49.70
C GLY A 885 5.23 14.51 50.45
N LYS A 886 5.07 13.31 51.03
CA LYS A 886 3.86 12.91 51.78
C LYS A 886 3.42 13.92 52.85
N ALA A 887 4.35 14.69 53.40
CA ALA A 887 4.08 15.71 54.40
C ALA A 887 3.53 17.03 53.84
N THR A 888 3.44 17.22 52.53
CA THR A 888 2.99 18.48 51.92
C THR A 888 1.61 18.35 51.28
N PRO A 889 0.87 19.45 51.06
CA PRO A 889 -0.36 19.44 50.26
C PRO A 889 -0.19 18.90 48.83
N ALA A 890 1.03 18.95 48.29
CA ALA A 890 1.37 18.47 46.95
C ALA A 890 1.64 16.96 46.87
N TYR A 891 1.87 16.31 48.02
CA TYR A 891 2.32 14.93 48.07
C TYR A 891 3.56 14.70 47.17
N TRP A 892 3.63 13.60 46.41
CA TRP A 892 4.71 13.35 45.44
C TRP A 892 4.43 13.87 44.03
N ASN A 893 3.47 14.79 43.86
CA ASN A 893 3.19 15.42 42.57
C ASN A 893 4.08 16.66 42.36
N ILE A 894 5.07 16.54 41.46
CA ILE A 894 6.08 17.59 41.23
C ILE A 894 5.50 18.87 40.63
N ASP A 895 4.46 18.75 39.80
CA ASP A 895 3.81 19.90 39.18
C ASP A 895 3.02 20.76 40.18
N GLN A 896 2.66 20.17 41.33
CA GLN A 896 1.92 20.84 42.41
C GLN A 896 2.79 21.19 43.63
N ALA A 897 4.12 21.02 43.55
CA ALA A 897 5.02 21.23 44.68
C ALA A 897 4.80 22.61 45.36
N SER A 898 4.78 22.62 46.70
CA SER A 898 4.39 23.78 47.50
C SER A 898 5.48 24.85 47.48
N GLU A 899 5.14 26.06 47.07
CA GLU A 899 6.10 27.15 46.86
C GLU A 899 6.52 27.85 48.16
N THR A 900 7.74 28.36 48.21
CA THR A 900 8.27 29.19 49.30
C THR A 900 8.28 30.67 48.91
N LEU A 901 8.15 31.56 49.89
CA LEU A 901 8.41 32.99 49.72
C LEU A 901 9.90 33.27 49.92
N ARG A 902 10.50 34.01 48.99
CA ARG A 902 11.91 34.40 49.08
C ARG A 902 12.08 35.72 49.85
N GLU A 903 12.95 35.72 50.85
CA GLU A 903 13.44 36.91 51.56
C GLU A 903 14.75 37.43 50.91
N ASP A 904 15.05 38.73 51.08
CA ASP A 904 16.19 39.41 50.44
C ASP A 904 17.58 38.83 50.81
N ASP A 905 17.68 38.09 51.92
CA ASP A 905 18.93 37.55 52.45
C ASP A 905 19.26 36.12 51.98
N GLY A 906 18.48 35.57 51.03
CA GLY A 906 18.65 34.20 50.53
C GLY A 906 17.91 33.13 51.34
N THR A 907 16.97 33.54 52.20
CA THR A 907 16.09 32.64 52.95
C THR A 907 14.78 32.39 52.21
N PHE A 908 14.36 31.13 52.13
CA PHE A 908 13.10 30.68 51.55
C PHE A 908 12.17 30.22 52.66
N VAL A 909 10.98 30.81 52.74
CA VAL A 909 10.04 30.60 53.83
C VAL A 909 8.75 29.99 53.30
N TYR A 910 8.44 28.77 53.74
CA TYR A 910 7.11 28.18 53.61
C TYR A 910 6.34 28.41 54.90
N SER A 911 5.13 28.97 54.79
CA SER A 911 4.18 29.05 55.91
C SER A 911 2.89 28.37 55.48
N GLY A 912 2.59 27.23 56.06
CA GLY A 912 1.44 26.43 55.64
C GLY A 912 1.31 25.11 56.37
N PRO A 913 0.27 24.34 56.06
CA PRO A 913 0.08 23.03 56.68
C PRO A 913 1.17 22.05 56.23
N LEU A 914 1.71 21.29 57.18
CA LEU A 914 2.45 20.06 56.91
C LEU A 914 1.79 18.90 57.66
N PHE A 915 1.86 17.72 57.05
CA PHE A 915 1.33 16.47 57.57
C PHE A 915 2.48 15.59 58.05
N ARG A 916 2.19 14.62 58.92
CA ARG A 916 3.17 13.60 59.28
C ARG A 916 3.60 12.80 58.04
N GLY A 917 4.90 12.75 57.76
CA GLY A 917 5.42 12.01 56.60
C GLY A 917 6.73 12.56 56.05
N GLU A 918 7.12 12.03 54.88
CA GLU A 918 8.34 12.39 54.17
C GLU A 918 8.22 13.73 53.43
N ILE A 919 9.32 14.48 53.36
CA ILE A 919 9.43 15.72 52.61
C ILE A 919 10.82 15.89 51.99
N ARG A 920 10.86 16.62 50.88
CA ARG A 920 12.03 17.03 50.09
C ARG A 920 11.88 18.48 49.67
N PHE A 921 13.01 19.07 49.31
CA PHE A 921 13.12 20.43 48.83
C PHE A 921 13.84 20.43 47.48
N VAL A 922 13.24 21.06 46.48
CA VAL A 922 13.75 21.14 45.09
C VAL A 922 13.80 22.60 44.65
N SER A 923 14.75 22.98 43.80
CA SER A 923 14.86 24.37 43.31
C SER A 923 13.90 24.68 42.17
N GLU A 924 13.40 23.66 41.48
CA GLU A 924 12.42 23.77 40.41
C GLU A 924 11.41 22.62 40.53
N ARG A 925 10.28 22.71 39.83
CA ARG A 925 9.32 21.59 39.69
C ARG A 925 9.84 20.53 38.71
N ASP A 926 11.08 20.11 38.91
CA ASP A 926 11.80 19.06 38.18
C ASP A 926 12.61 18.25 39.19
N TRP A 927 12.50 16.92 39.10
CA TRP A 927 13.27 15.98 39.91
C TRP A 927 14.78 16.14 39.72
N HIS A 928 15.25 16.58 38.55
CA HIS A 928 16.66 16.76 38.24
C HIS A 928 17.23 18.12 38.67
N SER A 929 16.42 18.96 39.31
CA SER A 929 16.85 20.28 39.78
C SER A 929 17.78 20.20 41.00
N VAL A 930 18.11 21.34 41.60
CA VAL A 930 18.93 21.35 42.82
C VAL A 930 18.08 20.89 44.00
N ASN A 931 18.50 19.80 44.63
CA ASN A 931 17.86 19.17 45.76
C ASN A 931 18.54 19.52 47.08
N TYR A 932 17.74 19.78 48.12
CA TYR A 932 18.21 20.09 49.47
C TYR A 932 17.79 18.97 50.43
N MET A 933 18.72 18.06 50.70
CA MET A 933 18.47 16.78 51.37
C MET A 933 19.14 16.69 52.75
N PRO A 934 18.67 15.83 53.67
CA PRO A 934 19.36 15.63 54.94
C PRO A 934 20.63 14.79 54.75
N GLU A 935 21.58 14.88 55.69
CA GLU A 935 22.78 14.03 55.71
C GLU A 935 22.41 12.52 55.75
N HIS A 936 21.31 12.18 56.45
CA HIS A 936 20.82 10.81 56.61
C HIS A 936 19.32 10.71 56.34
N ASN A 937 18.89 9.61 55.71
CA ASN A 937 17.47 9.34 55.50
C ASN A 937 16.73 9.20 56.86
N GLY A 938 15.49 9.69 56.94
CA GLY A 938 14.69 9.62 58.17
C GLY A 938 14.96 10.75 59.16
N THR A 939 15.66 11.80 58.75
CA THR A 939 15.99 12.93 59.62
C THR A 939 14.76 13.82 59.84
N TRP A 940 14.38 14.03 61.09
CA TRP A 940 13.27 14.90 61.47
C TRP A 940 13.53 16.34 61.04
N LEU A 941 12.54 16.98 60.43
CA LEU A 941 12.58 18.37 60.03
C LEU A 941 12.40 19.25 61.28
N THR A 942 13.53 19.62 61.89
CA THR A 942 13.61 20.46 63.11
C THR A 942 14.59 21.61 62.90
N ASP A 943 14.63 22.55 63.85
CA ASP A 943 15.56 23.69 63.82
C ASP A 943 17.04 23.25 63.86
N GLY A 944 17.88 23.85 62.98
CA GLY A 944 19.34 23.74 63.03
C GLY A 944 19.98 22.57 62.26
N ASN A 945 19.25 21.87 61.38
CA ASN A 945 19.83 20.75 60.63
C ASN A 945 20.71 21.20 59.46
N LYS A 946 21.85 20.53 59.27
CA LYS A 946 22.70 20.69 58.09
C LYS A 946 22.02 20.07 56.86
N VAL A 947 22.09 20.78 55.75
CA VAL A 947 21.52 20.35 54.47
C VAL A 947 22.64 19.99 53.50
N GLU A 948 22.54 18.82 52.89
CA GLU A 948 23.33 18.44 51.72
C GLU A 948 22.65 18.99 50.46
N VAL A 949 23.40 19.68 49.62
CA VAL A 949 22.93 20.19 48.32
C VAL A 949 23.36 19.22 47.23
N PHE A 950 22.39 18.74 46.46
CA PHE A 950 22.61 17.78 45.38
C PHE A 950 21.95 18.29 44.10
N ASN A 951 22.73 18.66 43.10
CA ASN A 951 22.19 18.99 41.78
C ASN A 951 21.84 17.66 41.06
N GLY A 952 20.64 17.41 40.54
CA GLY A 952 20.29 16.14 39.88
C GLY A 952 19.29 15.26 40.66
N ASP A 953 18.97 14.07 40.13
CA ASP A 953 17.86 13.24 40.63
C ASP A 953 18.08 12.72 42.08
N PRO A 954 17.29 13.18 43.06
CA PRO A 954 17.43 12.78 44.46
C PRO A 954 17.03 11.33 44.73
N HIS A 955 16.28 10.67 43.83
CA HIS A 955 15.89 9.27 43.98
C HIS A 955 17.11 8.34 43.97
N GLU A 956 18.22 8.77 43.38
CA GLU A 956 19.50 8.05 43.41
C GLU A 956 20.08 7.90 44.83
N LEU A 957 19.72 8.79 45.77
CA LEU A 957 20.28 8.83 47.13
C LEU A 957 19.31 8.37 48.22
N ALA A 958 18.01 8.29 47.93
CA ALA A 958 16.94 7.85 48.85
C ALA A 958 16.95 8.56 50.24
N LYS A 959 17.32 9.85 50.30
CA LYS A 959 17.34 10.64 51.54
C LYS A 959 16.12 11.57 51.64
N HIS A 960 15.36 11.46 52.72
CA HIS A 960 14.14 12.24 52.97
C HIS A 960 14.18 12.91 54.35
N TRP A 961 13.68 14.15 54.41
CA TRP A 961 13.30 14.79 55.66
C TRP A 961 11.96 14.22 56.15
N TRP A 962 11.68 14.30 57.45
CA TRP A 962 10.44 13.78 58.04
C TRP A 962 9.75 14.80 58.94
N VAL A 963 8.46 14.97 58.76
CA VAL A 963 7.60 15.74 59.67
C VAL A 963 6.95 14.77 60.66
N ASN A 964 7.11 15.02 61.96
CA ASN A 964 6.65 14.10 63.00
C ASN A 964 5.16 14.29 63.37
N GLU A 965 4.67 15.53 63.36
CA GLU A 965 3.30 15.87 63.78
C GLU A 965 2.65 16.77 62.75
N SER A 966 1.36 16.56 62.48
CA SER A 966 0.62 17.44 61.58
C SER A 966 0.31 18.79 62.25
N GLY A 967 0.42 19.88 61.49
CA GLY A 967 0.18 21.24 62.01
C GLY A 967 0.46 22.30 60.95
N THR A 968 0.31 23.56 61.32
CA THR A 968 0.83 24.68 60.53
C THR A 968 2.28 24.90 60.89
N TYR A 969 3.16 24.89 59.91
CA TYR A 969 4.60 25.07 60.07
C TYR A 969 5.08 26.32 59.36
N GLU A 970 6.06 26.98 59.97
CA GLU A 970 6.98 27.87 59.27
C GLU A 970 8.28 27.10 59.02
N VAL A 971 8.59 26.81 57.76
CA VAL A 971 9.84 26.19 57.33
C VAL A 971 10.70 27.25 56.67
N ARG A 972 11.92 27.46 57.18
CA ARG A 972 12.90 28.38 56.62
C ARG A 972 14.10 27.60 56.11
N ILE A 973 14.44 27.81 54.84
CA ILE A 973 15.64 27.23 54.22
C ILE A 973 16.52 28.40 53.82
N LYS A 974 17.67 28.54 54.49
CA LYS A 974 18.64 29.58 54.18
C LYS A 974 19.74 28.99 53.32
N VAL A 975 19.90 29.51 52.11
CA VAL A 975 20.95 29.08 51.16
C VAL A 975 22.09 30.10 51.18
N SER A 976 23.34 29.62 51.18
CA SER A 976 24.53 30.47 51.12
C SER A 976 24.64 31.18 49.78
N ALA A 977 25.35 32.30 49.73
CA ALA A 977 25.62 33.04 48.49
C ALA A 977 26.29 32.18 47.39
N SER A 978 26.96 31.09 47.77
CA SER A 978 27.57 30.11 46.85
C SER A 978 26.61 29.03 46.34
N GLY A 979 25.36 28.97 46.80
CA GLY A 979 24.39 27.92 46.47
C GLY A 979 24.65 26.56 47.14
N ASN A 980 25.87 26.33 47.63
CA ASN A 980 26.39 25.02 48.04
C ASN A 980 26.23 24.69 49.54
N MET A 981 25.71 25.59 50.36
CA MET A 981 25.40 25.31 51.76
C MET A 981 24.00 25.79 52.07
N ALA A 982 23.21 24.96 52.76
CA ALA A 982 21.93 25.39 53.29
C ALA A 982 21.74 24.96 54.75
N SER A 983 20.97 25.73 55.48
CA SER A 983 20.44 25.35 56.79
C SER A 983 18.92 25.37 56.72
N VAL A 984 18.27 24.36 57.30
CA VAL A 984 16.82 24.31 57.40
C VAL A 984 16.39 24.44 58.86
N SER A 985 15.34 25.21 59.09
CA SER A 985 14.60 25.22 60.34
C SER A 985 13.11 25.04 60.06
N ALA A 986 12.42 24.35 60.96
CA ALA A 986 10.98 24.16 60.87
C ALA A 986 10.37 24.27 62.27
N ILE A 987 9.39 25.16 62.41
CA ILE A 987 8.71 25.41 63.68
C ILE A 987 7.21 25.24 63.46
N ARG A 988 6.58 24.41 64.28
CA ARG A 988 5.11 24.29 64.34
C ARG A 988 4.56 25.56 64.98
N ILE A 989 3.86 26.38 64.20
CA ILE A 989 3.30 27.68 64.62
C ILE A 989 1.81 27.62 64.97
N GLY A 990 1.15 26.50 64.68
CA GLY A 990 -0.25 26.31 65.02
C GLY A 990 -0.76 24.91 64.67
N ASP A 991 -2.03 24.67 64.97
CA ASP A 991 -2.74 23.49 64.49
C ASP A 991 -3.03 23.60 62.99
N LEU A 992 -3.44 22.50 62.34
CA LEU A 992 -3.83 22.53 60.94
C LEU A 992 -4.98 23.54 60.73
N PRO A 993 -4.93 24.37 59.67
CA PRO A 993 -6.07 25.21 59.33
C PRO A 993 -7.29 24.35 59.00
N PRO A 994 -8.52 24.87 59.14
CA PRO A 994 -9.70 24.14 58.70
C PRO A 994 -9.51 23.70 57.25
N MET A 995 -9.67 22.41 57.00
CA MET A 995 -9.59 21.82 55.67
C MET A 995 -10.52 20.61 55.58
N VAL A 996 -10.74 20.15 54.35
CA VAL A 996 -11.33 18.86 54.04
C VAL A 996 -10.66 18.29 52.79
N THR A 997 -10.64 16.98 52.63
CA THR A 997 -10.25 16.34 51.36
C THR A 997 -11.37 15.44 50.86
N LEU A 998 -11.60 15.45 49.55
CA LEU A 998 -12.68 14.72 48.87
C LEU A 998 -12.16 13.36 48.36
N LEU A 999 -12.79 12.29 48.79
CA LEU A 999 -12.40 10.91 48.49
C LEU A 999 -13.55 10.14 47.85
N GLY A 1000 -13.22 9.05 47.17
CA GLY A 1000 -14.18 8.08 46.65
C GLY A 1000 -14.06 7.88 45.14
N ALA A 1001 -14.62 6.76 44.67
CA ALA A 1001 -14.52 6.38 43.25
C ALA A 1001 -15.12 7.41 42.28
N ALA A 1002 -16.11 8.18 42.73
CA ALA A 1002 -16.77 9.19 41.91
C ALA A 1002 -15.87 10.42 41.66
N SER A 1003 -14.97 10.75 42.60
CA SER A 1003 -13.98 11.84 42.45
C SER A 1003 -12.67 11.37 41.80
N GLY A 1004 -12.43 10.06 41.70
CA GLY A 1004 -11.16 9.49 41.21
C GLY A 1004 -10.07 9.37 42.27
N PHE A 1005 -10.31 9.85 43.49
CA PHE A 1005 -9.31 9.87 44.56
C PHE A 1005 -9.66 8.86 45.66
N TRP A 1006 -9.14 7.64 45.55
CA TRP A 1006 -9.38 6.57 46.54
C TRP A 1006 -8.50 6.68 47.79
N GLU A 1007 -7.28 7.19 47.63
CA GLU A 1007 -6.37 7.41 48.74
C GLU A 1007 -6.34 8.91 49.06
N SER A 1008 -6.45 9.23 50.35
CA SER A 1008 -6.31 10.59 50.88
C SER A 1008 -4.97 11.24 50.54
N ALA A 1009 -3.97 10.43 50.23
CA ALA A 1009 -2.66 10.81 49.72
C ALA A 1009 -2.69 11.56 48.38
N TYR A 1010 -3.63 11.20 47.49
CA TYR A 1010 -3.71 11.76 46.13
C TYR A 1010 -4.87 12.73 45.95
N ALA A 1011 -5.64 12.95 47.02
CA ALA A 1011 -6.85 13.75 46.99
C ALA A 1011 -6.56 15.24 47.26
N PRO A 1012 -7.19 16.16 46.52
CA PRO A 1012 -6.94 17.59 46.69
C PRO A 1012 -7.37 18.07 48.08
N VAL A 1013 -6.61 19.00 48.64
CA VAL A 1013 -6.94 19.69 49.89
C VAL A 1013 -7.86 20.86 49.58
N ILE A 1014 -9.02 20.90 50.23
CA ILE A 1014 -10.02 21.95 50.08
C ILE A 1014 -10.01 22.80 51.34
N TYR A 1015 -9.72 24.08 51.18
CA TYR A 1015 -9.79 25.09 52.23
C TYR A 1015 -11.17 25.73 52.27
N PRO A 1016 -11.56 26.33 53.41
CA PRO A 1016 -12.88 26.93 53.53
C PRO A 1016 -12.96 28.19 52.66
N GLN A 1017 -14.17 28.49 52.21
CA GLN A 1017 -14.48 29.68 51.44
C GLN A 1017 -14.13 30.94 52.23
N GLU A 1018 -13.59 31.95 51.52
CA GLU A 1018 -13.23 33.25 52.10
C GLU A 1018 -14.38 33.84 52.94
N GLY A 1019 -14.09 34.16 54.20
CA GLY A 1019 -15.08 34.65 55.17
C GLY A 1019 -15.82 33.58 56.00
N SER A 1020 -15.48 32.30 55.85
CA SER A 1020 -16.03 31.19 56.67
C SER A 1020 -14.92 30.23 57.13
N SER A 1021 -15.09 29.58 58.28
CA SER A 1021 -14.25 28.46 58.74
C SER A 1021 -14.86 27.08 58.45
N ASP A 1022 -16.13 27.05 58.05
CA ASP A 1022 -16.95 25.84 58.05
C ASP A 1022 -17.52 25.46 56.67
N ILE A 1023 -17.42 26.34 55.68
CA ILE A 1023 -17.95 26.11 54.33
C ILE A 1023 -16.80 25.78 53.39
N PHE A 1024 -16.76 24.56 52.86
CA PHE A 1024 -15.76 24.07 51.93
C PHE A 1024 -16.41 23.82 50.57
N VAL A 1025 -15.78 24.32 49.51
CA VAL A 1025 -16.33 24.27 48.17
C VAL A 1025 -15.33 23.57 47.25
N TRP A 1026 -15.76 22.47 46.65
CA TRP A 1026 -15.02 21.79 45.59
C TRP A 1026 -15.78 21.88 44.28
N GLU A 1027 -15.06 22.13 43.19
CA GLU A 1027 -15.57 22.13 41.84
C GLU A 1027 -14.72 21.16 41.02
N GLY A 1028 -15.35 20.17 40.37
CA GLY A 1028 -14.62 19.21 39.55
C GLY A 1028 -15.52 18.17 38.88
N ALA A 1029 -14.92 17.37 38.00
CA ALA A 1029 -15.64 16.35 37.22
C ALA A 1029 -15.91 15.08 38.05
N VAL A 1030 -17.10 14.50 37.86
CA VAL A 1030 -17.56 13.29 38.53
C VAL A 1030 -17.94 12.22 37.49
N LYS A 1031 -17.34 11.02 37.53
CA LYS A 1031 -17.49 9.96 36.51
C LYS A 1031 -18.32 8.76 37.03
N PRO A 1032 -19.23 8.13 36.25
CA PRO A 1032 -19.93 6.91 36.67
C PRO A 1032 -19.33 5.62 36.04
N THR A 1033 -19.14 4.55 36.83
CA THR A 1033 -19.14 3.16 36.31
C THR A 1033 -19.44 2.12 37.41
N ALA A 1034 -20.29 1.13 37.06
CA ALA A 1034 -20.68 -0.11 37.75
C ALA A 1034 -20.92 -0.08 39.28
N ASP A 1035 -19.93 0.28 40.09
CA ASP A 1035 -19.96 0.25 41.57
C ASP A 1035 -19.50 1.58 42.22
N ARG A 1036 -19.25 2.63 41.42
CA ARG A 1036 -18.42 3.81 41.75
C ARG A 1036 -19.19 5.10 42.06
N LYS A 1037 -20.35 5.02 42.72
CA LYS A 1037 -21.27 6.17 42.90
C LYS A 1037 -21.09 6.91 44.22
N HIS A 1038 -19.90 6.94 44.81
CA HIS A 1038 -19.73 7.34 46.19
C HIS A 1038 -18.68 8.43 46.46
N PHE A 1039 -18.97 9.30 47.43
CA PHE A 1039 -18.05 10.29 48.00
C PHE A 1039 -17.84 10.08 49.50
N LYS A 1040 -16.69 10.53 49.99
CA LYS A 1040 -16.35 10.68 51.40
C LYS A 1040 -15.54 11.96 51.60
N PHE A 1041 -15.56 12.50 52.81
CA PHE A 1041 -14.71 13.64 53.16
C PHE A 1041 -13.89 13.30 54.39
N ALA A 1042 -12.58 13.53 54.32
CA ALA A 1042 -11.72 13.47 55.48
C ALA A 1042 -11.35 14.88 55.95
N ALA A 1043 -11.12 15.05 57.25
CA ALA A 1043 -10.80 16.34 57.85
C ALA A 1043 -9.41 16.86 57.46
N SER A 1044 -8.51 15.98 57.02
CA SER A 1044 -7.20 16.29 56.44
C SER A 1044 -6.68 15.13 55.60
N PRO A 1045 -5.72 15.36 54.69
CA PRO A 1045 -4.89 14.30 54.09
C PRO A 1045 -4.17 13.47 55.16
N GLY A 1046 -3.76 12.25 54.80
CA GLY A 1046 -2.99 11.34 55.65
C GLY A 1046 -3.58 9.94 55.74
N GLU A 1047 -2.85 9.03 56.38
CA GLU A 1047 -3.23 7.62 56.52
C GLU A 1047 -4.67 7.46 57.04
N PRO A 1048 -5.49 6.54 56.46
CA PRO A 1048 -6.88 6.35 56.87
C PRO A 1048 -7.07 6.12 58.37
N ALA A 1049 -6.10 5.46 59.02
CA ALA A 1049 -6.12 5.20 60.46
C ALA A 1049 -5.95 6.47 61.34
N GLU A 1050 -5.38 7.54 60.79
CA GLU A 1050 -5.03 8.76 61.54
C GLU A 1050 -5.97 9.93 61.23
N THR A 1051 -6.67 9.90 60.10
CA THR A 1051 -7.61 10.95 59.69
C THR A 1051 -9.02 10.74 60.27
N THR A 1052 -9.74 11.85 60.47
CA THR A 1052 -11.15 11.83 60.91
C THR A 1052 -12.04 11.95 59.69
N PHE A 1053 -12.95 11.00 59.50
CA PHE A 1053 -13.89 11.03 58.39
C PHE A 1053 -15.19 11.71 58.82
N MET A 1054 -15.72 12.53 57.93
CA MET A 1054 -17.10 12.96 57.98
C MET A 1054 -17.94 11.86 57.33
N ILE A 1055 -18.97 11.38 58.04
CA ILE A 1055 -19.84 10.32 57.56
C ILE A 1055 -21.28 10.83 57.41
N PRO A 1056 -22.07 10.29 56.47
CA PRO A 1056 -23.50 10.56 56.39
C PRO A 1056 -24.27 9.86 57.54
N GLU A 1057 -25.38 10.46 57.99
CA GLU A 1057 -26.29 9.84 58.98
C GLU A 1057 -26.88 8.49 58.51
N THR A 1058 -27.02 8.26 57.20
CA THR A 1058 -27.48 6.99 56.59
C THR A 1058 -26.78 6.73 55.26
N VAL A 1059 -26.50 5.46 54.93
CA VAL A 1059 -25.91 5.04 53.64
C VAL A 1059 -27.01 4.93 52.58
N ASP A 1060 -26.83 5.56 51.41
CA ASP A 1060 -27.76 5.46 50.27
C ASP A 1060 -27.08 4.78 49.07
N TYR A 1061 -27.43 3.51 48.84
CA TYR A 1061 -26.89 2.68 47.76
C TYR A 1061 -27.56 2.96 46.39
N ASN A 1062 -28.70 3.69 46.35
CA ASN A 1062 -29.61 3.68 45.18
C ASN A 1062 -29.98 5.06 44.58
N GLY A 1063 -29.17 6.09 44.82
CA GLY A 1063 -29.09 7.24 43.91
C GLY A 1063 -30.28 8.19 43.93
N ASN A 1064 -30.92 8.43 45.07
CA ASN A 1064 -31.93 9.48 45.19
C ASN A 1064 -31.88 10.14 46.59
N VAL A 1065 -31.07 11.20 46.77
CA VAL A 1065 -31.36 12.40 47.60
C VAL A 1065 -30.17 13.38 47.58
N LYS A 1066 -30.45 14.69 47.34
CA LYS A 1066 -29.48 15.80 47.22
C LYS A 1066 -29.15 16.54 48.55
N THR A 1067 -29.44 16.00 49.72
CA THR A 1067 -29.03 16.60 51.00
C THR A 1067 -29.04 15.56 52.12
N VAL A 1068 -27.86 15.17 52.62
CA VAL A 1068 -27.75 14.32 53.82
C VAL A 1068 -27.08 15.15 54.91
N LYS A 1069 -27.64 15.11 56.13
CA LYS A 1069 -27.01 15.75 57.29
C LYS A 1069 -25.66 15.09 57.58
N LEU A 1070 -24.67 15.89 57.96
CA LEU A 1070 -23.37 15.44 58.44
C LEU A 1070 -23.61 14.66 59.73
N GLY A 1071 -23.39 13.35 59.69
CA GLY A 1071 -23.39 12.48 60.87
C GLY A 1071 -22.19 12.78 61.77
N GLU A 1072 -22.11 12.09 62.91
CA GLU A 1072 -21.01 12.24 63.87
C GLU A 1072 -19.64 12.02 63.19
N THR A 1073 -18.61 12.79 63.56
CA THR A 1073 -17.25 12.58 63.04
C THR A 1073 -16.57 11.43 63.79
N TYR A 1074 -16.04 10.43 63.08
CA TYR A 1074 -15.35 9.29 63.66
C TYR A 1074 -13.89 9.22 63.22
N LYS A 1075 -13.00 8.81 64.13
CA LYS A 1075 -11.68 8.27 63.76
C LYS A 1075 -11.86 6.84 63.28
N TYR A 1076 -11.11 6.47 62.25
CA TYR A 1076 -11.13 5.11 61.69
C TYR A 1076 -10.89 4.05 62.79
N CYS A 1077 -11.80 3.07 62.89
CA CYS A 1077 -11.69 1.92 63.80
C CYS A 1077 -12.08 0.66 63.02
N GLU A 1078 -11.28 -0.41 63.10
CA GLU A 1078 -11.56 -1.69 62.44
C GLU A 1078 -12.85 -2.35 62.96
N GLU A 1079 -13.24 -2.10 64.22
CA GLU A 1079 -14.41 -2.73 64.85
C GLU A 1079 -15.77 -2.23 64.31
N THR A 1080 -15.81 -1.08 63.62
CA THR A 1080 -17.05 -0.51 63.03
C THR A 1080 -17.18 -0.75 61.52
N GLY A 1081 -16.45 -1.73 60.96
CA GLY A 1081 -16.46 -2.04 59.51
C GLY A 1081 -15.47 -1.24 58.67
N GLY A 1082 -14.56 -0.50 59.33
CA GLY A 1082 -13.70 0.51 58.68
C GLY A 1082 -14.54 1.65 58.10
N GLY A 1083 -13.97 2.82 57.85
CA GLY A 1083 -14.69 3.93 57.19
C GLY A 1083 -15.22 3.61 55.77
N SER A 1084 -15.11 2.35 55.32
CA SER A 1084 -15.49 1.73 54.05
C SER A 1084 -16.98 1.85 53.73
N ASP A 1085 -17.86 1.63 54.72
CA ASP A 1085 -19.28 1.37 54.47
C ASP A 1085 -20.17 2.63 54.46
N HIS A 1086 -19.66 3.77 54.95
CA HIS A 1086 -20.42 5.03 55.02
C HIS A 1086 -19.95 6.03 53.97
N PHE A 1087 -20.83 6.36 53.01
CA PHE A 1087 -20.52 7.28 51.91
C PHE A 1087 -21.77 7.99 51.37
N TRP A 1088 -21.56 9.14 50.73
CA TRP A 1088 -22.62 9.86 50.01
C TRP A 1088 -22.78 9.27 48.60
N GLY A 1089 -23.98 8.81 48.27
CA GLY A 1089 -24.32 8.31 46.94
C GLY A 1089 -24.58 9.42 45.92
N PHE A 1090 -24.32 9.17 44.64
CA PHE A 1090 -24.54 10.10 43.53
C PHE A 1090 -25.26 9.43 42.35
N ALA A 1091 -26.26 10.09 41.75
CA ALA A 1091 -27.05 9.52 40.67
C ALA A 1091 -26.30 9.57 39.32
N PRO A 1092 -26.35 8.52 38.46
CA PRO A 1092 -25.67 8.53 37.15
C PRO A 1092 -26.09 9.66 36.20
N LEU A 1093 -27.31 10.20 36.36
CA LEU A 1093 -27.84 11.28 35.54
C LEU A 1093 -27.31 12.66 35.93
N ASP A 1094 -26.74 12.80 37.13
CA ASP A 1094 -26.15 14.06 37.62
C ASP A 1094 -24.65 14.17 37.25
N CYS A 1095 -24.09 13.21 36.47
CA CYS A 1095 -22.67 13.17 36.12
C CYS A 1095 -22.22 14.35 35.24
N GLY A 1096 -21.02 14.88 35.52
CA GLY A 1096 -20.48 16.08 34.88
C GLY A 1096 -19.63 16.90 35.85
N HIS A 1097 -19.42 18.19 35.54
CA HIS A 1097 -18.72 19.12 36.41
C HIS A 1097 -19.65 19.61 37.53
N CYS A 1098 -19.40 19.19 38.77
CA CYS A 1098 -20.28 19.44 39.90
C CYS A 1098 -19.65 20.44 40.86
N LYS A 1099 -20.48 21.26 41.53
CA LYS A 1099 -20.06 22.04 42.70
C LYS A 1099 -20.54 21.33 43.96
N VAL A 1100 -19.60 20.88 44.78
CA VAL A 1100 -19.84 20.21 46.05
C VAL A 1100 -19.56 21.19 47.18
N ILE A 1101 -20.55 21.41 48.05
CA ILE A 1101 -20.45 22.32 49.19
C ILE A 1101 -20.60 21.51 50.47
N VAL A 1102 -19.55 21.46 51.29
CA VAL A 1102 -19.59 20.89 52.64
C VAL A 1102 -19.72 22.06 53.61
N ASN A 1103 -20.81 22.13 54.35
CA ASN A 1103 -21.01 23.10 55.42
C ASN A 1103 -20.99 22.35 56.76
N LYS A 1104 -19.89 22.50 57.51
CA LYS A 1104 -19.71 21.85 58.82
C LYS A 1104 -20.64 22.43 59.89
N SER A 1105 -20.94 23.73 59.83
CA SER A 1105 -21.80 24.41 60.80
C SER A 1105 -23.27 24.00 60.68
N ASP A 1106 -23.79 23.93 59.45
CA ASP A 1106 -25.15 23.46 59.16
C ASP A 1106 -25.25 21.93 59.08
N LYS A 1107 -24.11 21.23 59.18
CA LYS A 1107 -23.98 19.79 58.99
C LYS A 1107 -24.65 19.35 57.70
N THR A 1108 -24.27 19.90 56.55
CA THR A 1108 -24.85 19.52 55.25
C THR A 1108 -23.78 19.36 54.18
N VAL A 1109 -23.97 18.38 53.29
CA VAL A 1109 -23.28 18.32 51.99
C VAL A 1109 -24.30 18.57 50.88
N SER A 1110 -24.06 19.58 50.05
CA SER A 1110 -24.93 19.96 48.94
C SER A 1110 -24.22 19.80 47.60
N PHE A 1111 -24.92 19.22 46.64
CA PHE A 1111 -24.47 19.07 45.26
C PHE A 1111 -25.27 20.04 44.40
N LEU A 1112 -24.62 21.10 43.92
CA LEU A 1112 -25.24 22.05 43.01
C LEU A 1112 -24.86 21.70 41.57
N ASP A 1113 -25.90 21.43 40.79
CA ASP A 1113 -25.80 21.37 39.33
C ASP A 1113 -25.63 22.80 38.81
N ARG A 1114 -24.62 23.05 37.96
CA ARG A 1114 -24.56 24.29 37.18
C ARG A 1114 -25.46 24.12 35.96
N HIS A 1115 -26.77 24.27 36.14
CA HIS A 1115 -27.66 24.40 35.00
C HIS A 1115 -27.60 25.80 34.37
N THR A 1116 -27.42 25.79 33.05
CA THR A 1116 -27.59 26.84 32.01
C THR A 1116 -26.41 27.81 31.83
N SER A 1117 -25.80 27.96 30.65
CA SER A 1117 -26.33 27.89 29.28
C SER A 1117 -25.32 27.34 28.26
N ALA A 1118 -25.23 26.03 28.11
CA ALA A 1118 -24.90 25.36 26.85
C ALA A 1118 -25.07 23.86 27.11
N ILE A 1119 -25.81 23.19 26.23
CA ILE A 1119 -25.95 21.73 26.17
C ILE A 1119 -26.98 21.15 27.16
N CYS A 1120 -28.17 20.84 26.66
CA CYS A 1120 -28.50 19.44 26.32
C CYS A 1120 -29.82 19.34 25.55
N GLN A 1121 -29.74 18.80 24.32
CA GLN A 1121 -30.69 17.94 23.58
C GLN A 1121 -30.13 17.92 22.14
N THR A 1122 -29.76 16.83 21.48
CA THR A 1122 -29.88 15.38 21.65
C THR A 1122 -28.91 14.75 20.64
N GLY A 1123 -28.17 13.71 21.03
CA GLY A 1123 -27.35 12.86 20.14
C GLY A 1123 -25.93 13.37 19.88
N VAL A 1124 -25.02 12.42 19.67
CA VAL A 1124 -23.57 12.54 19.36
C VAL A 1124 -22.62 12.61 20.58
N ASP A 1125 -21.57 11.77 20.52
CA ASP A 1125 -20.57 11.38 21.53
C ASP A 1125 -20.06 12.43 22.53
N PHE A 1126 -19.83 12.00 23.78
CA PHE A 1126 -19.38 12.80 24.93
C PHE A 1126 -17.87 12.84 25.16
N ALA A 1127 -17.03 12.49 24.17
CA ALA A 1127 -15.64 12.18 24.43
C ALA A 1127 -14.73 13.40 24.76
N LEU A 1128 -14.97 14.58 24.19
CA LEU A 1128 -14.13 15.78 24.41
C LEU A 1128 -14.96 17.07 24.49
N LYS A 1129 -14.68 17.92 25.48
CA LYS A 1129 -15.27 19.25 25.71
C LYS A 1129 -14.18 20.27 26.00
N ALA A 1130 -14.37 21.50 25.53
CA ALA A 1130 -13.48 22.61 25.86
C ALA A 1130 -14.24 23.95 25.86
N TYR A 1131 -13.84 24.91 26.69
CA TYR A 1131 -14.44 26.26 26.76
C TYR A 1131 -13.53 27.25 27.51
N PHE A 1132 -13.68 28.56 27.24
CA PHE A 1132 -12.96 29.61 27.98
C PHE A 1132 -13.69 30.02 29.27
N ARG A 1133 -12.94 30.20 30.36
CA ARG A 1133 -13.39 30.81 31.61
C ARG A 1133 -12.42 31.92 32.00
N GLY A 1134 -12.73 33.15 31.60
CA GLY A 1134 -11.82 34.29 31.73
C GLY A 1134 -10.59 34.09 30.83
N GLU A 1135 -9.39 34.19 31.41
CA GLU A 1135 -8.16 33.99 30.63
C GLU A 1135 -7.80 32.51 30.38
N ASN A 1136 -8.45 31.58 31.06
CA ASN A 1136 -8.10 30.16 31.02
C ASN A 1136 -8.97 29.38 30.02
N LEU A 1137 -8.34 28.50 29.24
CA LEU A 1137 -9.00 27.44 28.48
C LEU A 1137 -9.16 26.21 29.38
N ILE A 1138 -10.40 25.75 29.53
CA ILE A 1138 -10.77 24.55 30.26
C ILE A 1138 -11.07 23.45 29.26
N VAL A 1139 -10.50 22.26 29.45
CA VAL A 1139 -10.73 21.07 28.63
C VAL A 1139 -11.09 19.89 29.53
N GLU A 1140 -12.09 19.12 29.12
CA GLU A 1140 -12.57 17.92 29.78
C GLU A 1140 -12.72 16.82 28.72
N SER A 1141 -12.03 15.69 28.92
CA SER A 1141 -12.08 14.51 28.06
C SER A 1141 -12.38 13.25 28.86
N VAL A 1142 -13.05 12.29 28.23
CA VAL A 1142 -13.19 10.93 28.78
C VAL A 1142 -11.88 10.15 28.64
N ASP A 1143 -11.06 10.50 27.65
CA ASP A 1143 -9.74 9.94 27.42
C ASP A 1143 -8.73 10.62 28.33
N GLU A 1144 -7.76 9.85 28.81
CA GLU A 1144 -6.75 10.32 29.76
C GLU A 1144 -5.84 11.38 29.12
N GLU A 1145 -5.53 11.30 27.83
CA GLU A 1145 -4.61 12.24 27.18
C GLU A 1145 -5.32 13.45 26.55
N VAL A 1146 -5.01 14.67 27.00
CA VAL A 1146 -5.50 15.95 26.46
C VAL A 1146 -4.34 16.85 26.08
N GLU A 1147 -4.42 17.47 24.91
CA GLU A 1147 -3.42 18.40 24.38
C GLU A 1147 -4.08 19.69 23.92
N VAL A 1148 -3.43 20.82 24.14
CA VAL A 1148 -3.88 22.12 23.64
C VAL A 1148 -2.78 22.77 22.83
N TYR A 1149 -3.14 23.27 21.66
CA TYR A 1149 -2.26 23.95 20.72
C TYR A 1149 -2.78 25.36 20.46
N ASP A 1150 -1.87 26.29 20.14
CA ASP A 1150 -2.24 27.54 19.47
C ASP A 1150 -2.26 27.37 17.93
N LEU A 1151 -2.70 28.40 17.20
CA LEU A 1151 -2.72 28.44 15.73
C LEU A 1151 -1.40 28.18 15.03
N SER A 1152 -0.27 28.38 15.72
CA SER A 1152 1.06 28.13 15.15
C SER A 1152 1.48 26.67 15.25
N GLY A 1153 0.61 25.81 15.82
CA GLY A 1153 0.89 24.40 16.06
C GLY A 1153 1.76 24.16 17.30
N ARG A 1154 2.01 25.20 18.12
CA ARG A 1154 2.74 25.04 19.38
C ARG A 1154 1.81 24.44 20.43
N CYS A 1155 2.20 23.27 20.94
CA CYS A 1155 1.55 22.68 22.11
C CYS A 1155 1.78 23.60 23.31
N ILE A 1156 0.69 24.13 23.83
CA ILE A 1156 0.65 24.99 25.01
C ILE A 1156 0.75 24.14 26.27
N VAL A 1157 0.08 22.97 26.27
CA VAL A 1157 0.07 22.05 27.40
C VAL A 1157 -0.47 20.68 26.98
N ARG A 1158 0.02 19.62 27.64
CA ARG A 1158 -0.50 18.25 27.57
C ARG A 1158 -0.72 17.72 28.98
N THR A 1159 -1.72 16.86 29.15
CA THR A 1159 -1.97 16.12 30.40
C THR A 1159 -2.52 14.74 30.08
N ASP A 1160 -2.29 13.79 30.98
CA ASP A 1160 -2.78 12.41 30.99
C ASP A 1160 -3.97 12.21 31.96
N THR A 1161 -4.58 13.29 32.44
CA THR A 1161 -5.66 13.22 33.44
C THR A 1161 -7.07 13.39 32.84
N GLY A 1162 -7.16 13.60 31.53
CA GLY A 1162 -8.41 13.92 30.82
C GLY A 1162 -9.00 15.27 31.21
N TRP A 1163 -8.28 16.08 31.99
CA TRP A 1163 -8.74 17.37 32.47
C TRP A 1163 -7.61 18.38 32.46
N LEU A 1164 -7.89 19.57 31.95
CA LEU A 1164 -6.88 20.61 31.83
C LEU A 1164 -7.51 21.99 32.08
N SER A 1165 -6.78 22.83 32.81
CA SER A 1165 -7.01 24.28 32.84
C SER A 1165 -5.70 24.98 32.50
N VAL A 1166 -5.64 25.68 31.38
CA VAL A 1166 -4.44 26.38 30.92
C VAL A 1166 -4.70 27.86 30.72
N ASN A 1167 -3.79 28.68 31.23
CA ASN A 1167 -3.87 30.12 31.03
C ASN A 1167 -3.49 30.47 29.60
N CYS A 1168 -4.42 31.06 28.87
CA CYS A 1168 -4.31 31.38 27.46
C CYS A 1168 -4.47 32.88 27.24
N PRO A 1169 -3.60 33.76 27.76
CA PRO A 1169 -3.87 35.20 27.88
C PRO A 1169 -3.97 35.96 26.54
N SER A 1170 -3.72 35.29 25.41
CA SER A 1170 -3.76 35.86 24.07
C SER A 1170 -5.15 35.68 23.45
N SER A 1171 -5.68 36.71 22.78
CA SER A 1171 -6.80 36.50 21.85
C SER A 1171 -6.30 35.65 20.68
N GLY A 1172 -6.99 34.56 20.35
CA GLY A 1172 -6.48 33.60 19.39
C GLY A 1172 -7.35 32.37 19.24
N ILE A 1173 -6.97 31.50 18.30
CA ILE A 1173 -7.61 30.21 18.12
C ILE A 1173 -6.74 29.15 18.80
N TYR A 1174 -7.40 28.29 19.55
CA TYR A 1174 -6.83 27.20 20.31
C TYR A 1174 -7.41 25.89 19.80
N ILE A 1175 -6.56 24.87 19.61
CA ILE A 1175 -6.98 23.55 19.16
C ILE A 1175 -6.72 22.56 20.29
N VAL A 1176 -7.73 21.77 20.61
CA VAL A 1176 -7.71 20.81 21.70
C VAL A 1176 -7.83 19.42 21.13
N HIS A 1177 -6.92 18.52 21.48
CA HIS A 1177 -6.94 17.12 21.05
C HIS A 1177 -7.09 16.19 22.24
N SER A 1178 -7.86 15.12 22.08
CA SER A 1178 -7.93 14.03 23.07
C SER A 1178 -8.59 12.80 22.46
N GLY A 1179 -7.97 11.61 22.59
CA GLY A 1179 -8.57 10.32 22.21
C GLY A 1179 -9.17 10.25 20.80
N GLY A 1180 -8.52 10.86 19.80
CA GLY A 1180 -9.01 10.93 18.42
C GLY A 1180 -10.05 12.04 18.15
N HIS A 1181 -10.43 12.82 19.15
CA HIS A 1181 -11.31 13.97 19.02
C HIS A 1181 -10.52 15.28 18.96
N THR A 1182 -11.03 16.27 18.22
CA THR A 1182 -10.41 17.60 18.10
C THR A 1182 -11.44 18.71 18.19
N LEU A 1183 -11.18 19.71 19.03
CA LEU A 1183 -12.01 20.91 19.16
C LEU A 1183 -11.20 22.16 18.84
N LYS A 1184 -11.76 23.03 17.99
CA LYS A 1184 -11.21 24.35 17.70
C LYS A 1184 -12.02 25.40 18.47
N LEU A 1185 -11.35 26.20 19.28
CA LEU A 1185 -11.96 27.26 20.08
C LEU A 1185 -11.36 28.61 19.69
N VAL A 1186 -12.21 29.62 19.65
CA VAL A 1186 -11.80 31.00 19.42
C VAL A 1186 -12.02 31.76 20.72
N LYS A 1187 -10.96 32.37 21.25
CA LYS A 1187 -11.02 33.19 22.46
C LYS A 1187 -11.31 34.65 22.14
#